data_AF-A0A8C8E313-F1
#
_entry.id   AF-A0A8C8E313-F1
#
_cell.length_a   1.000
_cell.length_b   1.000
_cell.length_c   1.000
_cell.angle_alpha   90.00
_cell.angle_beta   90.00
_cell.angle_gamma   90.00
#
_symmetry.space_group_name_H-M   'P 1'
#
loop_
_entity.id
_entity.type
_entity.pdbx_description
1 polymer ?
#
loop_
_entity_poly.entity_id
_entity_poly.type
_entity_poly.pdbx_seq_one_letter_code
_entity_poly.pdbx_strand_id
1 'polypeptide(L)'
;DGFDLCAWSIILYLTRAKLLPDLLAVKTGCRTVCFSQHLFDDLSGSVSLAWVGDGTGVILALTTYQMPFFLFKFGQSKLYRSDNYGKSFQDVTNLINHTFITTDFGIAIGPENSGKVILTGEVSGDDKPRIFVSDDSGKTFTHHDLNFMPLTQMSYNPEDSNVLFVFSSKKELWLTEDFGQSWRKIHDMVCLVKWGSKNTIYFTTSKNVSCSDRGMLELKKTTDYGKTIKTIASKVYSFGRGGRFLFVSIMTIQCNIIITNKKSFFLLRVLHVSVDQGETWNIAQLPAVAHDQFYSILAANDEIVFIHVDEPGDSLFGTVYVSDDRGTVYSKSLERHLYTTPGGDTDFTNVTSLRGVFITSVMNEDNSIQSVVSFDQGGEWVPLRTPSNTNCLYCRPQCEFHIHAAYSMAMKLDVPMLPMSEPNAVGLILAHGSVGDSSSVIRPDVFVSDDGGYSWIKALDGPHHYAILDSGGLLVAVEHSPSDTIKQIKFSTDEGQCWHVYNFTTEPIFFTGLASEPGARSMNVSLWGYRNSYISQNWVSFTIDFRDLLTRDCDDNDYVQWLAHSDDISDPTDGCMLGYKEKFLRLRKDSVCWNGRDYQVASQPTPCACTLDDFLCDFGYYREENSSKCVEEPDLQHKVLELCLHGKEEQLVTSGYRKIPGDKCVGGQTPKREEIDLSKRCVSDMVELHTLIGGHSSKSVAIIVVVVVIMLLSTAGGVVFVRKYVCGGRFLVHRYSVLQQHVENNATDEMDDELEINHTQNGKIEFHDDSDEVRLTPLRET
;
A
#
# COMPACT_ATOMS: atom_id res chain seq x y z
N ASP A 1 1.47 75.29 28.94
CA ASP A 1 0.98 73.99 29.46
C ASP A 1 -0.10 73.47 28.53
N GLY A 2 0.15 72.37 27.81
CA GLY A 2 -0.71 71.94 26.69
C GLY A 2 -0.30 70.64 25.99
N PHE A 3 0.49 69.79 26.67
CA PHE A 3 0.98 68.51 26.17
C PHE A 3 0.66 67.42 27.21
N ASP A 4 -0.57 66.88 27.18
CA ASP A 4 -0.94 65.70 28.00
C ASP A 4 -2.23 65.01 27.54
N LEU A 5 -3.26 65.79 27.17
CA LEU A 5 -4.61 65.27 26.90
C LEU A 5 -4.75 64.33 25.68
N CYS A 6 -3.77 64.31 24.76
CA CYS A 6 -3.83 63.45 23.57
C CYS A 6 -3.32 62.02 23.83
N ALA A 7 -2.34 61.85 24.74
CA ALA A 7 -1.74 60.54 25.03
C ALA A 7 -2.71 59.59 25.74
N TRP A 8 -3.45 60.11 26.73
CA TRP A 8 -4.41 59.34 27.52
C TRP A 8 -5.57 58.78 26.70
N SER A 9 -6.04 59.52 25.68
CA SER A 9 -7.17 59.06 24.84
C SER A 9 -6.79 57.88 23.92
N ILE A 10 -5.52 57.76 23.54
CA ILE A 10 -5.03 56.63 22.72
C ILE A 10 -4.82 55.39 23.60
N ILE A 11 -4.27 55.56 24.81
CA ILE A 11 -4.06 54.46 25.76
C ILE A 11 -5.38 53.82 26.21
N LEU A 12 -6.44 54.62 26.44
CA LEU A 12 -7.78 54.07 26.75
C LEU A 12 -8.42 53.32 25.57
N TYR A 13 -8.13 53.69 24.32
CA TYR A 13 -8.66 52.99 23.15
C TYR A 13 -7.95 51.64 22.93
N LEU A 14 -6.62 51.63 23.03
CA LEU A 14 -5.80 50.42 22.88
C LEU A 14 -6.06 49.39 24.00
N THR A 15 -6.27 49.83 25.24
CA THR A 15 -6.62 48.92 26.35
C THR A 15 -8.04 48.36 26.23
N ARG A 16 -9.03 49.15 25.75
CA ARG A 16 -10.38 48.61 25.45
C ARG A 16 -10.39 47.63 24.29
N ALA A 17 -9.64 47.89 23.22
CA ALA A 17 -9.59 47.00 22.06
C ALA A 17 -9.01 45.61 22.38
N LYS A 18 -8.06 45.52 23.32
CA LYS A 18 -7.40 44.26 23.69
C LYS A 18 -8.06 43.44 24.79
N LEU A 19 -9.06 43.99 25.50
CA LEU A 19 -9.73 43.31 26.63
C LEU A 19 -11.22 42.99 26.38
N LEU A 20 -11.82 43.51 25.30
CA LEU A 20 -13.24 43.28 25.02
C LEU A 20 -13.62 41.84 24.62
N PRO A 21 -12.80 41.08 23.86
CA PRO A 21 -13.08 39.68 23.57
C PRO A 21 -13.13 38.84 24.86
N ASP A 22 -12.08 38.96 25.67
CA ASP A 22 -11.90 38.17 26.90
C ASP A 22 -12.98 38.45 27.94
N LEU A 23 -13.41 39.71 28.10
CA LEU A 23 -14.46 40.07 29.06
C LEU A 23 -15.88 39.66 28.63
N LEU A 24 -16.11 39.38 27.33
CA LEU A 24 -17.39 38.88 26.83
C LEU A 24 -17.53 37.36 27.04
N ALA A 25 -16.44 36.61 26.88
CA ALA A 25 -16.40 35.17 27.18
C ALA A 25 -16.77 34.81 28.64
N VAL A 26 -16.61 35.76 29.58
CA VAL A 26 -16.95 35.56 31.00
C VAL A 26 -18.47 35.73 31.29
N LYS A 27 -19.29 36.19 30.33
CA LYS A 27 -20.73 36.43 30.51
C LYS A 27 -21.68 35.51 29.74
N THR A 28 -21.16 34.71 28.82
CA THR A 28 -21.87 33.60 28.16
C THR A 28 -21.02 32.35 28.34
N GLY A 29 -21.59 31.24 28.82
CA GLY A 29 -20.85 30.06 29.27
C GLY A 29 -20.04 29.28 28.22
N CYS A 30 -19.85 29.82 27.01
CA CYS A 30 -18.94 29.28 26.01
C CYS A 30 -17.49 29.44 26.49
N ARG A 31 -16.81 28.33 26.76
CA ARG A 31 -15.35 28.32 26.88
C ARG A 31 -14.73 28.61 25.52
N THR A 32 -13.70 29.45 25.48
CA THR A 32 -12.87 29.61 24.28
C THR A 32 -12.01 28.36 24.11
N VAL A 33 -11.96 27.79 22.90
CA VAL A 33 -11.06 26.66 22.60
C VAL A 33 -9.62 27.17 22.59
N CYS A 34 -8.76 26.64 23.46
CA CYS A 34 -7.35 27.02 23.48
C CYS A 34 -6.64 26.41 22.26
N PHE A 35 -6.01 27.27 21.46
CA PHE A 35 -5.07 26.86 20.43
C PHE A 35 -3.64 27.05 20.93
N SER A 36 -2.74 26.16 20.53
CA SER A 36 -1.31 26.31 20.75
C SER A 36 -0.63 26.51 19.39
N GLN A 37 -0.03 27.69 19.18
CA GLN A 37 0.71 28.00 17.97
C GLN A 37 2.21 27.75 18.21
N HIS A 38 2.85 27.02 17.29
CA HIS A 38 4.32 26.95 17.22
C HIS A 38 4.81 27.53 15.88
N LEU A 39 5.83 28.38 15.94
CA LEU A 39 6.49 28.97 14.76
C LEU A 39 7.87 28.35 14.63
N PHE A 40 8.14 27.72 13.50
CA PHE A 40 9.44 27.13 13.20
C PHE A 40 10.31 28.20 12.52
N ASP A 41 11.40 28.59 13.17
CA ASP A 41 12.37 29.54 12.65
C ASP A 41 13.36 28.81 11.74
N ASP A 42 12.96 28.53 10.50
CA ASP A 42 13.78 27.75 9.56
C ASP A 42 13.55 28.15 8.09
N LEU A 43 14.49 27.76 7.22
CA LEU A 43 14.51 28.06 5.78
C LEU A 43 14.19 26.83 4.89
N SER A 44 13.94 25.68 5.50
CA SER A 44 13.64 24.42 4.80
C SER A 44 12.32 24.47 4.02
N GLY A 45 12.35 24.03 2.75
CA GLY A 45 11.16 23.86 1.92
C GLY A 45 10.36 22.59 2.23
N SER A 46 10.90 21.67 3.04
CA SER A 46 10.26 20.39 3.39
C SER A 46 10.23 20.14 4.90
N VAL A 47 9.18 19.43 5.33
CA VAL A 47 8.97 18.97 6.72
C VAL A 47 8.49 17.52 6.68
N SER A 48 9.20 16.62 7.35
CA SER A 48 8.79 15.24 7.57
C SER A 48 8.31 15.08 9.02
N LEU A 49 7.09 14.58 9.21
CA LEU A 49 6.47 14.38 10.52
C LEU A 49 6.38 12.88 10.85
N ALA A 50 6.66 12.53 12.11
CA ALA A 50 6.47 11.17 12.62
C ALA A 50 5.96 11.18 14.06
N TRP A 51 4.90 10.41 14.32
CA TRP A 51 4.46 10.09 15.69
C TRP A 51 5.34 8.97 16.26
N VAL A 52 5.60 9.01 17.57
CA VAL A 52 6.46 8.02 18.25
C VAL A 52 5.67 7.31 19.34
N GLY A 53 4.94 6.26 18.95
CA GLY A 53 4.05 5.48 19.82
C GLY A 53 2.63 6.03 19.95
N ASP A 54 1.71 5.17 20.37
CA ASP A 54 0.31 5.46 20.69
C ASP A 54 0.17 6.02 22.11
N GLY A 55 -0.50 7.17 22.25
CA GLY A 55 -0.81 7.80 23.54
C GLY A 55 0.34 8.57 24.18
N THR A 56 1.53 8.53 23.58
CA THR A 56 2.72 9.23 24.06
C THR A 56 2.63 10.75 23.86
N GLY A 57 1.83 11.20 22.89
CA GLY A 57 1.81 12.61 22.43
C GLY A 57 3.11 13.06 21.74
N VAL A 58 4.04 12.14 21.46
CA VAL A 58 5.36 12.45 20.91
C VAL A 58 5.31 12.59 19.40
N ILE A 59 5.75 13.75 18.91
CA ILE A 59 5.92 14.03 17.48
C ILE A 59 7.36 14.48 17.24
N LEU A 60 8.01 13.89 16.24
CA LEU A 60 9.24 14.41 15.65
C LEU A 60 8.89 15.14 14.35
N ALA A 61 9.43 16.34 14.18
CA ALA A 61 9.40 17.08 12.93
C ALA A 61 10.84 17.31 12.46
N LEU A 62 11.21 16.67 11.35
CA LEU A 62 12.50 16.82 10.70
C LEU A 62 12.35 17.80 9.54
N THR A 63 13.18 18.84 9.49
CA THR A 63 13.27 19.77 8.37
C THR A 63 14.62 19.63 7.69
N THR A 64 14.66 19.83 6.37
CA THR A 64 15.88 19.67 5.56
C THR A 64 16.01 20.77 4.52
N TYR A 65 17.21 21.31 4.37
CA TYR A 65 17.55 22.34 3.39
C TYR A 65 18.88 21.98 2.73
N GLN A 66 18.96 22.09 1.40
CA GLN A 66 20.20 21.82 0.65
C GLN A 66 20.42 22.94 -0.38
N MET A 67 21.58 23.60 -0.31
CA MET A 67 21.97 24.63 -1.27
C MET A 67 22.63 24.00 -2.51
N PRO A 68 22.13 24.24 -3.73
CA PRO A 68 22.75 23.77 -4.96
C PRO A 68 23.96 24.66 -5.34
N PHE A 69 25.09 24.45 -4.67
CA PHE A 69 26.38 25.05 -5.05
C PHE A 69 27.29 24.03 -5.73
N PHE A 70 27.70 24.33 -6.97
CA PHE A 70 28.42 23.47 -7.93
C PHE A 70 29.76 22.83 -7.48
N LEU A 71 30.21 23.07 -6.25
CA LEU A 71 31.47 22.52 -5.70
C LEU A 71 31.35 21.95 -4.28
N PHE A 72 30.25 22.21 -3.54
CA PHE A 72 30.08 21.76 -2.15
C PHE A 72 28.59 21.55 -1.82
N LYS A 73 28.20 20.34 -1.41
CA LYS A 73 26.90 20.08 -0.77
C LYS A 73 26.86 20.75 0.61
N PHE A 74 26.31 21.96 0.69
CA PHE A 74 25.89 22.53 1.97
C PHE A 74 24.44 22.13 2.26
N GLY A 75 24.29 21.03 2.99
CA GLY A 75 23.02 20.59 3.56
C GLY A 75 22.93 20.97 5.04
N GLN A 76 21.76 21.39 5.49
CA GLN A 76 21.41 21.56 6.89
C GLN A 76 20.09 20.82 7.18
N SER A 77 20.00 20.20 8.35
CA SER A 77 18.76 19.65 8.89
C SER A 77 18.49 20.25 10.25
N LYS A 78 17.21 20.38 10.63
CA LYS A 78 16.81 20.60 12.02
C LYS A 78 15.86 19.50 12.47
N LEU A 79 15.96 19.12 13.73
CA LEU A 79 15.09 18.13 14.35
C LEU A 79 14.36 18.81 15.51
N TYR A 80 13.04 18.81 15.44
CA TYR A 80 12.15 19.34 16.46
C TYR A 80 11.39 18.19 17.13
N ARG A 81 11.16 18.29 18.44
CA ARG A 81 10.42 17.30 19.23
C ARG A 81 9.30 17.95 20.03
N SER A 82 8.09 17.42 19.92
CA SER A 82 6.96 17.62 20.82
C SER A 82 6.76 16.38 21.69
N ASP A 83 6.24 16.54 22.90
CA ASP A 83 5.61 15.47 23.71
C ASP A 83 4.21 15.87 24.23
N ASN A 84 3.55 16.80 23.53
CA ASN A 84 2.21 17.27 23.86
C ASN A 84 1.32 17.43 22.61
N TYR A 85 1.35 16.43 21.71
CA TYR A 85 0.51 16.34 20.51
C TYR A 85 0.71 17.49 19.49
N GLY A 86 1.86 18.16 19.54
CA GLY A 86 2.25 19.25 18.65
C GLY A 86 2.11 20.66 19.25
N LYS A 87 1.50 20.78 20.43
CA LYS A 87 1.20 22.09 21.07
C LYS A 87 2.45 22.95 21.27
N SER A 88 3.59 22.34 21.53
CA SER A 88 4.89 23.01 21.51
C SER A 88 6.00 22.07 21.08
N PHE A 89 6.86 22.53 20.18
CA PHE A 89 8.08 21.82 19.83
C PHE A 89 9.31 22.45 20.51
N GLN A 90 10.31 21.61 20.78
CA GLN A 90 11.65 21.98 21.19
C GLN A 90 12.62 21.66 20.05
N ASP A 91 13.53 22.57 19.71
CA ASP A 91 14.67 22.28 18.83
C ASP A 91 15.64 21.33 19.56
N VAL A 92 15.84 20.14 18.99
CA VAL A 92 16.73 19.09 19.48
C VAL A 92 17.82 18.73 18.45
N THR A 93 18.07 19.60 17.48
CA THR A 93 19.09 19.44 16.40
C THR A 93 20.51 19.18 16.95
N ASN A 94 20.78 19.66 18.17
CA ASN A 94 22.02 19.37 18.90
C ASN A 94 22.23 17.86 19.15
N LEU A 95 21.16 17.06 19.33
CA LEU A 95 21.26 15.62 19.58
C LEU A 95 21.78 14.83 18.37
N ILE A 96 21.54 15.32 17.15
CA ILE A 96 22.09 14.78 15.90
C ILE A 96 23.39 15.49 15.47
N ASN A 97 24.02 16.26 16.37
CA ASN A 97 25.24 17.05 16.13
C ASN A 97 25.14 18.03 14.94
N HIS A 98 23.94 18.49 14.56
CA HIS A 98 23.67 19.24 13.32
C HIS A 98 24.04 18.51 12.02
N THR A 99 24.07 17.17 12.03
CA THR A 99 24.34 16.36 10.84
C THR A 99 23.19 16.45 9.84
N PHE A 100 23.51 16.47 8.53
CA PHE A 100 22.48 16.42 7.49
C PHE A 100 21.84 15.03 7.44
N ILE A 101 20.51 14.97 7.58
CA ILE A 101 19.71 13.75 7.53
C ILE A 101 19.15 13.60 6.12
N THR A 102 19.34 12.43 5.51
CA THR A 102 18.91 12.15 4.14
C THR A 102 17.40 11.86 4.12
N THR A 103 16.65 12.74 3.46
CA THR A 103 15.17 12.72 3.34
C THR A 103 14.61 11.37 2.89
N ASP A 104 15.32 10.70 2.00
CA ASP A 104 14.86 9.52 1.26
C ASP A 104 14.71 8.29 2.17
N PHE A 105 15.29 8.33 3.37
CA PHE A 105 15.11 7.32 4.42
C PHE A 105 14.08 7.73 5.49
N GLY A 106 13.52 8.94 5.41
CA GLY A 106 12.52 9.48 6.32
C GLY A 106 12.95 9.46 7.80
N ILE A 107 11.97 9.22 8.67
CA ILE A 107 12.18 8.95 10.10
C ILE A 107 11.73 7.50 10.34
N ALA A 108 12.64 6.59 10.68
CA ALA A 108 12.30 5.18 10.85
C ALA A 108 11.85 4.90 12.30
N ILE A 109 10.53 4.82 12.50
CA ILE A 109 9.89 4.59 13.80
C ILE A 109 9.76 3.07 14.07
N GLY A 110 10.06 2.66 15.30
CA GLY A 110 9.90 1.27 15.73
C GLY A 110 8.44 0.90 16.01
N PRO A 111 8.07 -0.39 15.97
CA PRO A 111 6.69 -0.84 16.13
C PRO A 111 6.11 -0.51 17.52
N GLU A 112 4.78 -0.35 17.55
CA GLU A 112 3.98 -0.10 18.75
C GLU A 112 4.55 1.03 19.65
N ASN A 113 4.57 0.81 20.96
CA ASN A 113 5.14 1.69 21.97
C ASN A 113 6.61 1.34 22.30
N SER A 114 7.37 0.83 21.33
CA SER A 114 8.81 0.56 21.53
C SER A 114 9.66 1.82 21.74
N GLY A 115 9.11 3.01 21.44
CA GLY A 115 9.77 4.31 21.64
C GLY A 115 10.99 4.55 20.74
N LYS A 116 11.20 3.69 19.74
CA LYS A 116 12.43 3.68 18.93
C LYS A 116 12.36 4.55 17.70
N VAL A 117 13.49 5.20 17.41
CA VAL A 117 13.67 6.09 16.26
C VAL A 117 15.06 5.88 15.68
N ILE A 118 15.15 5.76 14.35
CA ILE A 118 16.41 5.85 13.60
C ILE A 118 16.32 6.98 12.56
N LEU A 119 17.39 7.78 12.49
CA LEU A 119 17.63 8.79 11.46
C LEU A 119 18.95 8.48 10.74
N THR A 120 18.97 8.53 9.41
CA THR A 120 20.17 8.23 8.60
C THR A 120 20.72 9.51 7.97
N GLY A 121 22.01 9.79 8.15
CA GLY A 121 22.65 11.04 7.68
C GLY A 121 24.02 10.87 7.04
N GLU A 122 24.40 11.86 6.22
CA GLU A 122 25.72 11.99 5.60
C GLU A 122 26.61 12.93 6.42
N VAL A 123 27.83 12.49 6.76
CA VAL A 123 28.84 13.32 7.44
C VAL A 123 29.81 13.89 6.40
N SER A 124 29.77 15.20 6.18
CA SER A 124 30.57 15.86 5.14
C SER A 124 32.08 15.65 5.35
N GLY A 125 32.69 14.79 4.53
CA GLY A 125 34.13 14.51 4.55
C GLY A 125 34.54 13.11 5.07
N ASP A 126 33.60 12.25 5.44
CA ASP A 126 33.84 10.80 5.61
C ASP A 126 33.01 10.02 4.55
N ASP A 127 33.56 8.96 3.99
CA ASP A 127 32.91 8.12 2.95
C ASP A 127 31.85 7.16 3.55
N LYS A 128 31.46 7.38 4.81
CA LYS A 128 30.58 6.50 5.58
C LYS A 128 29.32 7.24 6.04
N PRO A 129 28.12 6.68 5.78
CA PRO A 129 26.90 7.18 6.37
C PRO A 129 26.81 6.80 7.84
N ARG A 130 26.09 7.63 8.60
CA ARG A 130 25.91 7.50 10.04
C ARG A 130 24.42 7.34 10.34
N ILE A 131 24.10 6.47 11.29
CA ILE A 131 22.76 6.44 11.90
C ILE A 131 22.79 7.11 13.27
N PHE A 132 21.71 7.80 13.59
CA PHE A 132 21.37 8.26 14.93
C PHE A 132 20.22 7.41 15.43
N VAL A 133 20.39 6.78 16.59
CA VAL A 133 19.41 5.84 17.16
C VAL A 133 18.96 6.32 18.55
N SER A 134 17.67 6.21 18.82
CA SER A 134 17.04 6.58 20.09
C SER A 134 16.07 5.48 20.53
N ASP A 135 16.10 5.11 21.80
CA ASP A 135 15.20 4.14 22.46
C ASP A 135 14.27 4.80 23.50
N ASP A 136 14.32 6.13 23.64
CA ASP A 136 13.62 6.91 24.68
C ASP A 136 12.55 7.88 24.14
N SER A 137 12.12 7.65 22.89
CA SER A 137 11.22 8.50 22.09
C SER A 137 11.83 9.86 21.74
N GLY A 138 13.07 9.85 21.26
CA GLY A 138 13.78 11.00 20.70
C GLY A 138 14.28 12.02 21.73
N LYS A 139 14.38 11.67 23.01
CA LYS A 139 14.90 12.57 24.07
C LYS A 139 16.42 12.54 24.10
N THR A 140 17.03 11.41 23.77
CA THR A 140 18.47 11.26 23.53
C THR A 140 18.69 10.46 22.24
N PHE A 141 19.85 10.68 21.60
CA PHE A 141 20.31 9.92 20.45
C PHE A 141 21.77 9.49 20.67
N THR A 142 22.07 8.23 20.39
CA THR A 142 23.45 7.77 20.15
C THR A 142 23.69 7.69 18.65
N HIS A 143 24.95 7.56 18.21
CA HIS A 143 25.26 7.45 16.78
C HIS A 143 26.27 6.35 16.48
N HIS A 144 26.09 5.70 15.33
CA HIS A 144 26.90 4.57 14.87
C HIS A 144 27.25 4.75 13.39
N ASP A 145 28.52 4.52 13.05
CA ASP A 145 29.03 4.65 11.68
C ASP A 145 28.88 3.32 10.93
N LEU A 146 28.22 3.35 9.76
CA LEU A 146 28.03 2.16 8.95
C LEU A 146 29.26 1.87 8.10
N ASN A 147 29.52 0.58 7.84
CA ASN A 147 30.56 0.10 6.93
C ASN A 147 30.02 -0.24 5.52
N PHE A 148 28.75 0.06 5.26
CA PHE A 148 28.04 -0.04 3.98
C PHE A 148 27.20 1.22 3.75
N MET A 149 26.83 1.49 2.50
CA MET A 149 25.91 2.58 2.16
C MET A 149 24.48 2.02 2.10
N PRO A 150 23.51 2.50 2.90
CA PRO A 150 22.14 2.02 2.82
C PRO A 150 21.48 2.44 1.50
N LEU A 151 20.54 1.63 1.02
CA LEU A 151 19.76 1.86 -0.20
C LEU A 151 18.26 2.01 0.10
N THR A 152 17.80 1.53 1.24
CA THR A 152 16.41 1.64 1.72
C THR A 152 16.39 2.16 3.15
N GLN A 153 15.22 2.58 3.62
CA GLN A 153 14.95 2.70 5.06
C GLN A 153 15.27 1.38 5.78
N MET A 154 15.64 1.46 7.07
CA MET A 154 15.86 0.30 7.93
C MET A 154 14.51 -0.28 8.37
N SER A 155 14.29 -1.57 8.15
CA SER A 155 13.03 -2.23 8.43
C SER A 155 13.10 -2.99 9.75
N TYR A 156 12.28 -2.58 10.73
CA TYR A 156 12.13 -3.24 12.02
C TYR A 156 11.41 -4.58 11.88
N ASN A 157 11.87 -5.59 12.62
CA ASN A 157 11.10 -6.81 12.83
C ASN A 157 9.84 -6.48 13.65
N PRO A 158 8.62 -6.81 13.16
CA PRO A 158 7.38 -6.56 13.91
C PRO A 158 7.31 -7.23 15.29
N GLU A 159 8.02 -8.35 15.49
CA GLU A 159 8.00 -9.12 16.74
C GLU A 159 9.16 -8.76 17.71
N ASP A 160 10.21 -8.08 17.24
CA ASP A 160 11.33 -7.62 18.09
C ASP A 160 11.97 -6.35 17.53
N SER A 161 11.61 -5.21 18.12
CA SER A 161 12.12 -3.88 17.76
C SER A 161 13.64 -3.69 17.94
N ASN A 162 14.39 -4.67 18.48
CA ASN A 162 15.86 -4.64 18.50
C ASN A 162 16.48 -5.16 17.20
N VAL A 163 15.71 -5.92 16.41
CA VAL A 163 16.19 -6.58 15.20
C VAL A 163 15.72 -5.81 13.97
N LEU A 164 16.66 -5.45 13.11
CA LEU A 164 16.38 -4.73 11.87
C LEU A 164 17.19 -5.32 10.72
N PHE A 165 16.67 -5.22 9.50
CA PHE A 165 17.47 -5.36 8.29
C PHE A 165 17.54 -4.06 7.48
N VAL A 166 18.54 -3.98 6.61
CA VAL A 166 18.68 -2.90 5.62
C VAL A 166 19.37 -3.41 4.35
N PHE A 167 19.00 -2.85 3.20
CA PHE A 167 19.73 -3.05 1.96
C PHE A 167 20.96 -2.15 1.87
N SER A 168 22.09 -2.73 1.46
CA SER A 168 23.26 -1.99 0.97
C SER A 168 23.09 -1.60 -0.51
N SER A 169 23.67 -0.48 -0.94
CA SER A 169 23.76 -0.09 -2.36
C SER A 169 24.45 -1.16 -3.22
N LYS A 170 25.30 -1.99 -2.62
CA LYS A 170 25.97 -3.16 -3.24
C LYS A 170 25.07 -4.41 -3.34
N LYS A 171 23.76 -4.27 -3.10
CA LYS A 171 22.77 -5.36 -3.05
C LYS A 171 23.11 -6.44 -2.00
N GLU A 172 23.67 -6.01 -0.88
CA GLU A 172 23.91 -6.87 0.29
C GLU A 172 22.75 -6.70 1.30
N LEU A 173 22.32 -7.79 1.91
CA LEU A 173 21.39 -7.77 3.05
C LEU A 173 22.20 -7.71 4.35
N TRP A 174 22.04 -6.63 5.11
CA TRP A 174 22.65 -6.43 6.42
C TRP A 174 21.60 -6.48 7.53
N LEU A 175 21.96 -7.03 8.69
CA LEU A 175 21.07 -7.18 9.84
C LEU A 175 21.79 -6.87 11.16
N THR A 176 21.04 -6.26 12.09
CA THR A 176 21.42 -6.02 13.49
C THR A 176 20.51 -6.84 14.41
N GLU A 177 21.05 -7.31 15.54
CA GLU A 177 20.31 -7.94 16.65
C GLU A 177 20.33 -7.04 17.92
N ASP A 178 20.84 -5.80 17.80
CA ASP A 178 21.22 -4.92 18.92
C ASP A 178 20.84 -3.43 18.68
N PHE A 179 19.77 -3.19 17.91
CA PHE A 179 19.26 -1.86 17.56
C PHE A 179 20.30 -0.95 16.87
N GLY A 180 21.06 -1.53 15.96
CA GLY A 180 21.96 -0.81 15.05
C GLY A 180 23.37 -0.55 15.57
N GLN A 181 23.72 -1.04 16.77
CA GLN A 181 25.07 -0.91 17.34
C GLN A 181 26.10 -1.77 16.57
N SER A 182 25.70 -2.96 16.12
CA SER A 182 26.51 -3.81 15.25
C SER A 182 25.69 -4.44 14.13
N TRP A 183 26.33 -4.58 12.96
CA TRP A 183 25.71 -5.05 11.73
C TRP A 183 26.47 -6.24 11.15
N ARG A 184 25.73 -7.31 10.84
CA ARG A 184 26.23 -8.52 10.17
C ARG A 184 25.64 -8.61 8.77
N LYS A 185 26.49 -8.80 7.75
CA LYS A 185 26.01 -9.17 6.41
C LYS A 185 25.48 -10.60 6.43
N ILE A 186 24.29 -10.79 5.88
CA ILE A 186 23.57 -12.07 5.82
C ILE A 186 23.74 -12.74 4.45
N HIS A 187 23.57 -11.99 3.35
CA HIS A 187 23.68 -12.53 2.00
C HIS A 187 24.03 -11.42 0.98
N ASP A 188 24.66 -11.79 -0.13
CA ASP A 188 25.02 -10.93 -1.26
C ASP A 188 24.01 -11.03 -2.42
N MET A 189 23.96 -10.06 -3.33
CA MET A 189 23.10 -10.07 -4.53
C MET A 189 21.60 -10.28 -4.22
N VAL A 190 21.12 -9.62 -3.17
CA VAL A 190 19.72 -9.64 -2.72
C VAL A 190 18.92 -8.55 -3.42
N CYS A 191 17.71 -8.88 -3.89
CA CYS A 191 16.92 -8.03 -4.77
C CYS A 191 15.63 -7.48 -4.13
N LEU A 192 14.94 -8.30 -3.34
CA LEU A 192 13.80 -7.91 -2.50
C LEU A 192 13.92 -8.68 -1.17
N VAL A 193 13.58 -8.06 -0.04
CA VAL A 193 13.46 -8.73 1.27
C VAL A 193 12.21 -8.22 1.98
N LYS A 194 11.51 -9.12 2.69
CA LYS A 194 10.38 -8.79 3.57
C LYS A 194 10.48 -9.56 4.88
N TRP A 195 10.03 -8.93 5.97
CA TRP A 195 9.80 -9.61 7.24
C TRP A 195 8.64 -10.59 7.14
N GLY A 196 8.62 -11.53 8.07
CA GLY A 196 7.48 -12.40 8.32
C GLY A 196 7.41 -12.83 9.78
N SER A 197 6.20 -13.12 10.22
CA SER A 197 5.85 -13.79 11.47
C SER A 197 6.87 -14.84 11.93
N LYS A 198 7.12 -14.90 13.24
CA LYS A 198 8.07 -15.79 13.92
C LYS A 198 9.51 -15.50 13.52
N ASN A 199 9.90 -14.22 13.56
CA ASN A 199 11.24 -13.73 13.26
C ASN A 199 11.80 -14.20 11.89
N THR A 200 10.93 -14.40 10.90
CA THR A 200 11.29 -14.97 9.60
C THR A 200 11.70 -13.86 8.62
N ILE A 201 12.73 -14.11 7.80
CA ILE A 201 13.16 -13.22 6.72
C ILE A 201 13.05 -13.96 5.40
N TYR A 202 12.28 -13.41 4.46
CA TYR A 202 12.17 -13.90 3.08
C TYR A 202 12.89 -12.96 2.13
N PHE A 203 13.71 -13.46 1.23
CA PHE A 203 14.47 -12.61 0.31
C PHE A 203 14.79 -13.28 -1.03
N THR A 204 14.72 -12.53 -2.14
CA THR A 204 15.11 -12.99 -3.47
C THR A 204 16.57 -12.66 -3.77
N THR A 205 17.24 -13.56 -4.50
CA THR A 205 18.67 -13.44 -4.82
C THR A 205 18.95 -13.76 -6.28
N SER A 206 19.91 -13.06 -6.88
CA SER A 206 20.39 -13.34 -8.25
C SER A 206 21.74 -14.06 -8.23
N LYS A 207 21.92 -14.99 -9.17
CA LYS A 207 23.21 -15.67 -9.42
C LYS A 207 24.12 -14.90 -10.39
N ASN A 208 23.54 -14.01 -11.19
CA ASN A 208 24.20 -13.33 -12.30
C ASN A 208 24.50 -11.85 -12.00
N VAL A 209 24.54 -11.46 -10.72
CA VAL A 209 24.83 -10.11 -10.20
C VAL A 209 23.72 -9.06 -10.48
N SER A 210 22.86 -9.26 -11.50
CA SER A 210 21.75 -8.34 -11.77
C SER A 210 20.44 -8.75 -11.10
N CYS A 211 19.70 -7.78 -10.56
CA CYS A 211 18.30 -7.95 -10.15
C CYS A 211 17.30 -7.78 -11.29
N SER A 212 17.77 -7.40 -12.49
CA SER A 212 16.96 -7.41 -13.73
C SER A 212 16.70 -8.82 -14.25
N ASP A 213 17.37 -9.85 -13.72
CA ASP A 213 17.17 -11.28 -14.02
C ASP A 213 15.85 -11.82 -13.40
N ARG A 214 14.77 -11.03 -13.42
CA ARG A 214 13.44 -11.46 -12.96
C ARG A 214 12.98 -12.68 -13.77
N GLY A 215 12.52 -13.70 -13.09
CA GLY A 215 12.20 -15.02 -13.65
C GLY A 215 13.35 -16.03 -13.53
N MET A 216 14.53 -15.60 -13.06
CA MET A 216 15.69 -16.46 -12.78
C MET A 216 16.18 -16.36 -11.33
N LEU A 217 15.48 -15.60 -10.47
CA LEU A 217 15.85 -15.40 -9.07
C LEU A 217 15.58 -16.66 -8.21
N GLU A 218 16.29 -16.78 -7.09
CA GLU A 218 16.00 -17.73 -6.01
C GLU A 218 15.38 -17.01 -4.82
N LEU A 219 14.19 -17.42 -4.38
CA LEU A 219 13.59 -16.98 -3.12
C LEU A 219 14.13 -17.86 -1.98
N LYS A 220 14.64 -17.20 -0.93
CA LYS A 220 15.29 -17.80 0.23
C LYS A 220 14.61 -17.36 1.52
N LYS A 221 14.75 -18.21 2.54
CA LYS A 221 14.17 -18.06 3.88
C LYS A 221 15.24 -18.28 4.94
N THR A 222 15.20 -17.51 6.02
CA THR A 222 15.89 -17.80 7.29
C THR A 222 14.97 -17.50 8.47
N THR A 223 15.09 -18.30 9.53
CA THR A 223 14.33 -18.17 10.79
C THR A 223 15.26 -18.05 12.01
N ASP A 224 16.57 -17.84 11.77
CA ASP A 224 17.62 -17.78 12.79
C ASP A 224 18.61 -16.62 12.56
N TYR A 225 18.16 -15.63 11.79
CA TYR A 225 18.91 -14.44 11.37
C TYR A 225 20.19 -14.78 10.58
N GLY A 226 20.05 -15.69 9.60
CA GLY A 226 21.05 -16.00 8.59
C GLY A 226 22.06 -17.08 8.96
N LYS A 227 21.86 -17.81 10.06
CA LYS A 227 22.74 -18.91 10.47
C LYS A 227 22.44 -20.17 9.64
N THR A 228 21.18 -20.36 9.26
CA THR A 228 20.73 -21.27 8.21
C THR A 228 19.86 -20.51 7.20
N ILE A 229 20.04 -20.83 5.91
CA ILE A 229 19.34 -20.21 4.79
C ILE A 229 18.85 -21.34 3.88
N LYS A 230 17.53 -21.45 3.70
CA LYS A 230 16.87 -22.42 2.81
C LYS A 230 16.41 -21.70 1.54
N THR A 231 16.77 -22.20 0.35
CA THR A 231 16.07 -21.82 -0.89
C THR A 231 14.69 -22.49 -0.87
N ILE A 232 13.63 -21.69 -0.98
CA ILE A 232 12.24 -22.15 -0.95
C ILE A 232 11.54 -22.08 -2.32
N ALA A 233 12.01 -21.22 -3.24
CA ALA A 233 11.57 -21.26 -4.64
C ALA A 233 12.67 -20.83 -5.62
N SER A 234 12.54 -21.26 -6.87
CA SER A 234 13.48 -20.99 -7.99
C SER A 234 12.71 -20.47 -9.21
N LYS A 235 13.41 -19.81 -10.15
CA LYS A 235 12.83 -19.13 -11.33
C LYS A 235 11.83 -18.01 -10.97
N VAL A 236 12.10 -17.33 -9.86
CA VAL A 236 11.21 -16.34 -9.28
C VAL A 236 11.30 -15.03 -10.05
N TYR A 237 10.15 -14.46 -10.37
CA TYR A 237 10.00 -13.12 -10.94
C TYR A 237 9.88 -12.07 -9.83
N SER A 238 8.92 -12.25 -8.91
CA SER A 238 8.81 -11.54 -7.64
C SER A 238 8.13 -12.42 -6.58
N PHE A 239 8.06 -11.95 -5.35
CA PHE A 239 7.30 -12.56 -4.26
C PHE A 239 6.59 -11.49 -3.43
N GLY A 240 5.48 -11.86 -2.79
CA GLY A 240 4.70 -10.99 -1.92
C GLY A 240 4.13 -11.74 -0.72
N ARG A 241 3.56 -11.01 0.25
CA ARG A 241 2.91 -11.56 1.43
C ARG A 241 1.64 -10.79 1.76
N GLY A 242 0.51 -11.49 1.83
CA GLY A 242 -0.75 -10.95 2.35
C GLY A 242 -1.25 -11.79 3.52
N GLY A 243 -1.47 -11.19 4.70
CA GLY A 243 -1.91 -11.92 5.90
C GLY A 243 -0.98 -13.11 6.24
N ARG A 244 -1.55 -14.32 6.26
CA ARG A 244 -0.81 -15.60 6.41
C ARG A 244 -0.19 -16.15 5.12
N PHE A 245 -0.57 -15.63 3.95
CA PHE A 245 -0.23 -16.18 2.64
C PHE A 245 1.09 -15.61 2.11
N LEU A 246 2.00 -16.50 1.69
CA LEU A 246 3.22 -16.16 0.95
C LEU A 246 2.99 -16.49 -0.53
N PHE A 247 3.15 -15.50 -1.40
CA PHE A 247 2.96 -15.63 -2.85
C PHE A 247 4.28 -15.52 -3.59
N VAL A 248 4.41 -16.27 -4.69
CA VAL A 248 5.59 -16.20 -5.58
C VAL A 248 5.17 -16.32 -7.04
N SER A 249 5.62 -15.36 -7.86
CA SER A 249 5.38 -15.30 -9.30
C SER A 249 6.51 -16.09 -9.98
N ILE A 250 6.21 -17.26 -10.57
CA ILE A 250 7.21 -18.18 -11.15
C ILE A 250 7.12 -18.15 -12.68
N MET A 251 8.26 -18.00 -13.36
CA MET A 251 8.30 -17.98 -14.82
C MET A 251 8.29 -19.40 -15.42
N THR A 252 7.30 -19.66 -16.27
CA THR A 252 7.07 -20.95 -16.96
C THR A 252 7.23 -20.80 -18.48
N ILE A 253 7.54 -21.91 -19.17
CA ILE A 253 7.69 -21.94 -20.64
C ILE A 253 6.52 -22.73 -21.23
N GLN A 254 5.43 -22.04 -21.55
CA GLN A 254 4.24 -22.66 -22.12
C GLN A 254 4.45 -22.96 -23.61
N CYS A 255 4.81 -24.20 -23.93
CA CYS A 255 4.94 -24.66 -25.32
C CYS A 255 3.59 -24.97 -25.97
N ASN A 256 2.79 -23.95 -26.31
CA ASN A 256 1.59 -24.16 -27.13
C ASN A 256 1.30 -23.01 -28.11
N ILE A 257 1.50 -23.31 -29.40
CA ILE A 257 0.58 -23.09 -30.54
C ILE A 257 1.38 -23.30 -31.84
N ILE A 258 0.93 -24.21 -32.71
CA ILE A 258 1.54 -24.42 -34.04
C ILE A 258 0.77 -23.59 -35.08
N ILE A 259 0.98 -22.27 -35.06
CA ILE A 259 0.61 -21.42 -36.20
C ILE A 259 1.76 -21.45 -37.22
N THR A 260 1.51 -22.01 -38.40
CA THR A 260 2.40 -21.95 -39.59
C THR A 260 3.82 -22.53 -39.41
N ASN A 261 3.94 -23.74 -38.82
CA ASN A 261 5.22 -24.48 -38.69
C ASN A 261 6.35 -23.78 -37.89
N LYS A 262 6.12 -22.60 -37.32
CA LYS A 262 7.02 -21.98 -36.34
C LYS A 262 6.55 -22.34 -34.94
N LYS A 263 7.47 -22.81 -34.10
CA LYS A 263 7.25 -22.83 -32.64
C LYS A 263 7.53 -21.42 -32.13
N SER A 264 6.48 -20.69 -31.75
CA SER A 264 6.65 -19.56 -30.84
C SER A 264 6.80 -20.10 -29.42
N PHE A 265 7.66 -19.47 -28.62
CA PHE A 265 7.78 -19.74 -27.19
C PHE A 265 7.30 -18.50 -26.46
N PHE A 266 6.28 -18.65 -25.63
CA PHE A 266 5.82 -17.58 -24.74
C PHE A 266 6.31 -17.87 -23.33
N LEU A 267 6.90 -16.87 -22.70
CA LEU A 267 7.25 -16.87 -21.28
C LEU A 267 6.06 -16.29 -20.53
N LEU A 268 5.44 -17.11 -19.67
CA LEU A 268 4.30 -16.71 -18.85
C LEU A 268 4.70 -16.79 -17.37
N ARG A 269 3.98 -16.06 -16.51
CA ARG A 269 4.16 -16.08 -15.07
C ARG A 269 2.95 -16.71 -14.40
N VAL A 270 3.18 -17.74 -13.58
CA VAL A 270 2.14 -18.44 -12.83
C VAL A 270 2.34 -18.14 -11.34
N LEU A 271 1.31 -17.58 -10.70
CA LEU A 271 1.34 -17.32 -9.27
C LEU A 271 1.24 -18.64 -8.50
N HIS A 272 2.08 -18.79 -7.48
CA HIS A 272 2.06 -19.91 -6.53
C HIS A 272 1.87 -19.36 -5.11
N VAL A 273 1.23 -20.15 -4.25
CA VAL A 273 0.89 -19.77 -2.87
C VAL A 273 1.45 -20.79 -1.88
N SER A 274 1.81 -20.32 -0.68
CA SER A 274 2.16 -21.12 0.48
C SER A 274 1.56 -20.54 1.75
N VAL A 275 0.95 -21.40 2.57
CA VAL A 275 0.43 -21.09 3.92
C VAL A 275 1.33 -21.62 5.04
N ASP A 276 2.34 -22.42 4.71
CA ASP A 276 3.25 -23.08 5.66
C ASP A 276 4.64 -22.42 5.71
N GLN A 277 4.74 -21.17 5.25
CA GLN A 277 5.98 -20.38 5.16
C GLN A 277 6.98 -20.88 4.10
N GLY A 278 6.52 -21.43 2.98
CA GLY A 278 7.39 -21.90 1.88
C GLY A 278 8.03 -23.26 2.14
N GLU A 279 7.37 -24.13 2.93
CA GLU A 279 7.76 -25.54 3.04
C GLU A 279 7.06 -26.38 1.97
N THR A 280 5.82 -26.04 1.61
CA THR A 280 5.12 -26.52 0.42
C THR A 280 4.49 -25.37 -0.38
N TRP A 281 4.22 -25.61 -1.67
CA TRP A 281 3.64 -24.64 -2.60
C TRP A 281 2.51 -25.29 -3.40
N ASN A 282 1.43 -24.54 -3.61
CA ASN A 282 0.35 -24.89 -4.54
C ASN A 282 0.31 -23.84 -5.67
N ILE A 283 -0.15 -24.24 -6.86
CA ILE A 283 -0.39 -23.30 -7.97
C ILE A 283 -1.69 -22.55 -7.67
N ALA A 284 -1.66 -21.21 -7.66
CA ALA A 284 -2.87 -20.41 -7.57
C ALA A 284 -3.66 -20.52 -8.87
N GLN A 285 -4.97 -20.77 -8.77
CA GLN A 285 -5.85 -21.01 -9.92
C GLN A 285 -6.29 -19.70 -10.58
N LEU A 286 -5.32 -18.96 -11.12
CA LEU A 286 -5.47 -17.68 -11.80
C LEU A 286 -4.98 -17.77 -13.26
N PRO A 287 -5.42 -16.87 -14.16
CA PRO A 287 -4.87 -16.77 -15.51
C PRO A 287 -3.36 -16.51 -15.48
N ALA A 288 -2.60 -17.25 -16.31
CA ALA A 288 -1.15 -17.07 -16.42
C ALA A 288 -0.82 -15.83 -17.29
N VAL A 289 -0.16 -14.84 -16.69
CA VAL A 289 0.11 -13.53 -17.31
C VAL A 289 1.40 -13.50 -18.13
N ALA A 290 1.48 -12.57 -19.08
CA ALA A 290 2.67 -12.27 -19.88
C ALA A 290 3.71 -11.43 -19.10
N HIS A 291 4.65 -10.77 -19.79
CA HIS A 291 5.73 -10.02 -19.12
C HIS A 291 5.32 -8.58 -18.76
N ASP A 292 4.55 -7.99 -19.66
CA ASP A 292 3.95 -6.67 -19.72
C ASP A 292 2.78 -6.50 -18.72
N GLN A 293 2.00 -7.57 -18.50
CA GLN A 293 0.99 -7.66 -17.45
C GLN A 293 1.58 -7.74 -16.03
N PHE A 294 0.74 -7.70 -15.00
CA PHE A 294 1.12 -7.88 -13.58
C PHE A 294 0.05 -8.61 -12.74
N TYR A 295 0.47 -9.08 -11.56
CA TYR A 295 -0.43 -9.47 -10.46
C TYR A 295 -0.31 -8.44 -9.32
N SER A 296 -1.43 -8.03 -8.71
CA SER A 296 -1.43 -7.15 -7.53
C SER A 296 -2.32 -7.69 -6.41
N ILE A 297 -1.81 -7.71 -5.18
CA ILE A 297 -2.58 -8.07 -3.99
C ILE A 297 -3.29 -6.81 -3.50
N LEU A 298 -4.61 -6.76 -3.65
CA LEU A 298 -5.41 -5.57 -3.30
C LEU A 298 -5.71 -5.49 -1.81
N ALA A 299 -6.05 -6.63 -1.21
CA ALA A 299 -6.27 -6.78 0.24
C ALA A 299 -6.09 -8.24 0.64
N ALA A 300 -5.63 -8.47 1.88
CA ALA A 300 -5.44 -9.81 2.42
C ALA A 300 -5.64 -9.83 3.93
N ASN A 301 -6.21 -10.91 4.45
CA ASN A 301 -6.27 -11.21 5.87
C ASN A 301 -5.88 -12.69 6.12
N ASP A 302 -6.22 -13.27 7.26
CA ASP A 302 -5.93 -14.67 7.57
C ASP A 302 -6.97 -15.67 7.04
N GLU A 303 -8.03 -15.19 6.39
CA GLU A 303 -9.16 -15.98 5.85
C GLU A 303 -9.26 -15.92 4.31
N ILE A 304 -8.92 -14.79 3.65
CA ILE A 304 -8.97 -14.58 2.19
C ILE A 304 -7.87 -13.65 1.65
N VAL A 305 -7.71 -13.65 0.32
CA VAL A 305 -6.95 -12.66 -0.46
C VAL A 305 -7.76 -12.20 -1.68
N PHE A 306 -7.78 -10.88 -1.92
CA PHE A 306 -8.19 -10.25 -3.18
C PHE A 306 -6.97 -10.07 -4.07
N ILE A 307 -6.99 -10.64 -5.28
CA ILE A 307 -5.92 -10.50 -6.26
C ILE A 307 -6.48 -9.90 -7.56
N HIS A 308 -5.83 -8.83 -8.02
CA HIS A 308 -6.00 -8.28 -9.35
C HIS A 308 -5.11 -9.03 -10.34
N VAL A 309 -5.69 -9.41 -11.48
CA VAL A 309 -4.99 -9.92 -12.66
C VAL A 309 -5.25 -8.95 -13.79
N ASP A 310 -4.18 -8.34 -14.31
CA ASP A 310 -4.21 -7.36 -15.40
C ASP A 310 -4.68 -7.98 -16.74
N GLU A 311 -5.43 -7.24 -17.56
CA GLU A 311 -5.96 -7.74 -18.84
C GLU A 311 -4.97 -7.47 -20.00
N PRO A 312 -4.68 -8.42 -20.92
CA PRO A 312 -3.60 -8.28 -21.90
C PRO A 312 -3.70 -7.04 -22.84
N GLY A 313 -2.62 -6.27 -22.88
CA GLY A 313 -2.50 -5.03 -23.65
C GLY A 313 -2.70 -3.79 -22.78
N ASP A 314 -2.53 -2.59 -23.36
CA ASP A 314 -2.64 -1.31 -22.63
C ASP A 314 -4.12 -0.95 -22.32
N SER A 315 -4.78 -1.80 -21.53
CA SER A 315 -6.21 -1.81 -21.23
C SER A 315 -6.63 -0.83 -20.13
N LEU A 316 -5.72 -0.56 -19.17
CA LEU A 316 -5.96 0.19 -17.92
C LEU A 316 -7.00 -0.44 -16.99
N PHE A 317 -7.33 -1.72 -17.20
CA PHE A 317 -8.21 -2.48 -16.33
C PHE A 317 -7.81 -3.96 -16.28
N GLY A 318 -8.29 -4.65 -15.25
CA GLY A 318 -8.13 -6.09 -15.10
C GLY A 318 -9.31 -6.73 -14.40
N THR A 319 -9.11 -7.92 -13.85
CA THR A 319 -10.15 -8.68 -13.16
C THR A 319 -9.72 -8.99 -11.73
N VAL A 320 -10.62 -8.75 -10.77
CA VAL A 320 -10.44 -9.09 -9.34
C VAL A 320 -10.95 -10.49 -9.07
N TYR A 321 -10.17 -11.25 -8.31
CA TYR A 321 -10.46 -12.60 -7.88
C TYR A 321 -10.37 -12.72 -6.35
N VAL A 322 -11.25 -13.54 -5.76
CA VAL A 322 -11.29 -13.83 -4.31
C VAL A 322 -10.93 -15.29 -4.06
N SER A 323 -10.00 -15.53 -3.13
CA SER A 323 -9.45 -16.86 -2.85
C SER A 323 -10.37 -17.77 -2.01
N ASP A 324 -10.02 -19.05 -1.91
CA ASP A 324 -10.38 -19.90 -0.77
C ASP A 324 -9.46 -19.60 0.44
N ASP A 325 -9.73 -20.25 1.57
CA ASP A 325 -8.91 -20.10 2.78
C ASP A 325 -7.47 -20.65 2.61
N ARG A 326 -7.23 -21.46 1.58
CA ARG A 326 -5.89 -21.92 1.17
C ARG A 326 -5.18 -20.96 0.22
N GLY A 327 -5.80 -19.84 -0.17
CA GLY A 327 -5.21 -18.88 -1.10
C GLY A 327 -4.96 -19.47 -2.50
N THR A 328 -5.64 -20.56 -2.86
CA THR A 328 -5.29 -21.46 -3.97
C THR A 328 -6.40 -21.52 -5.04
N VAL A 329 -7.66 -21.68 -4.64
CA VAL A 329 -8.81 -21.78 -5.57
C VAL A 329 -9.52 -20.44 -5.63
N TYR A 330 -9.52 -19.79 -6.79
CA TYR A 330 -10.06 -18.43 -6.96
C TYR A 330 -11.41 -18.42 -7.66
N SER A 331 -12.32 -17.58 -7.16
CA SER A 331 -13.58 -17.22 -7.81
C SER A 331 -13.45 -15.82 -8.40
N LYS A 332 -13.98 -15.59 -9.60
CA LYS A 332 -14.03 -14.26 -10.21
C LYS A 332 -15.00 -13.37 -9.42
N SER A 333 -14.60 -12.13 -9.11
CA SER A 333 -15.35 -11.21 -8.24
C SER A 333 -15.79 -9.94 -8.96
N LEU A 334 -14.89 -9.29 -9.70
CA LEU A 334 -15.19 -8.05 -10.42
C LEU A 334 -14.40 -7.97 -11.73
N GLU A 335 -15.09 -7.77 -12.85
CA GLU A 335 -14.47 -7.53 -14.15
C GLU A 335 -14.24 -6.03 -14.40
N ARG A 336 -13.33 -5.72 -15.32
CA ARG A 336 -13.01 -4.35 -15.78
C ARG A 336 -12.67 -3.37 -14.64
N HIS A 337 -12.03 -3.90 -13.60
CA HIS A 337 -11.56 -3.17 -12.43
C HIS A 337 -10.42 -2.20 -12.81
N LEU A 338 -10.59 -0.92 -12.49
CA LEU A 338 -9.66 0.15 -12.85
C LEU A 338 -8.33 0.00 -12.09
N TYR A 339 -7.24 -0.19 -12.82
CA TYR A 339 -5.88 -0.25 -12.26
C TYR A 339 -4.91 0.25 -13.31
N THR A 340 -4.09 1.24 -12.97
CA THR A 340 -3.26 1.96 -13.96
C THR A 340 -1.78 1.62 -13.88
N THR A 341 -1.22 1.23 -15.02
CA THR A 341 0.23 1.24 -15.27
C THR A 341 0.63 2.59 -15.90
N PRO A 342 1.84 3.13 -15.63
CA PRO A 342 2.93 2.58 -14.80
C PRO A 342 2.92 3.08 -13.33
N GLY A 343 1.83 3.70 -12.84
CA GLY A 343 1.77 4.26 -11.48
C GLY A 343 1.49 3.24 -10.37
N GLY A 344 0.75 2.18 -10.70
CA GLY A 344 0.22 1.23 -9.71
C GLY A 344 -0.95 1.82 -8.92
N ASP A 345 -1.69 2.75 -9.51
CA ASP A 345 -2.78 3.49 -8.86
C ASP A 345 -4.15 2.89 -9.23
N THR A 346 -4.93 2.60 -8.20
CA THR A 346 -6.26 1.98 -8.25
C THR A 346 -7.11 2.52 -7.10
N ASP A 347 -8.43 2.58 -7.29
CA ASP A 347 -9.36 3.12 -6.28
C ASP A 347 -9.81 2.08 -5.25
N PHE A 348 -9.28 0.84 -5.30
CA PHE A 348 -9.68 -0.24 -4.40
C PHE A 348 -9.43 0.10 -2.92
N THR A 349 -10.52 0.28 -2.19
CA THR A 349 -10.57 0.81 -0.83
C THR A 349 -11.29 -0.19 0.08
N ASN A 350 -10.58 -0.70 1.09
CA ASN A 350 -11.16 -1.47 2.19
C ASN A 350 -11.82 -0.50 3.19
N VAL A 351 -13.14 -0.62 3.40
CA VAL A 351 -13.88 0.23 4.33
C VAL A 351 -13.74 -0.34 5.75
N THR A 352 -12.66 0.02 6.42
CA THR A 352 -12.26 -0.48 7.74
C THR A 352 -13.30 -0.26 8.84
N SER A 353 -14.26 0.65 8.66
CA SER A 353 -15.33 0.95 9.62
C SER A 353 -16.54 0.01 9.56
N LEU A 354 -16.67 -0.85 8.54
CA LEU A 354 -17.70 -1.89 8.49
C LEU A 354 -17.23 -3.18 7.81
N ARG A 355 -17.52 -4.34 8.42
CA ARG A 355 -17.02 -5.64 7.96
C ARG A 355 -17.54 -5.99 6.56
N GLY A 356 -16.64 -6.52 5.73
CA GLY A 356 -16.98 -7.05 4.39
C GLY A 356 -17.19 -5.97 3.33
N VAL A 357 -17.06 -4.69 3.68
CA VAL A 357 -17.30 -3.58 2.77
C VAL A 357 -16.03 -3.16 2.01
N PHE A 358 -16.13 -3.12 0.69
CA PHE A 358 -15.07 -2.66 -0.20
C PHE A 358 -15.67 -1.74 -1.27
N ILE A 359 -14.98 -0.63 -1.58
CA ILE A 359 -15.35 0.32 -2.64
C ILE A 359 -14.23 0.32 -3.67
N THR A 360 -14.56 0.36 -4.97
CA THR A 360 -13.56 0.52 -6.04
C THR A 360 -14.18 1.14 -7.30
N SER A 361 -13.37 1.38 -8.32
CA SER A 361 -13.79 1.90 -9.62
C SER A 361 -13.71 0.82 -10.70
N VAL A 362 -14.70 0.76 -11.58
CA VAL A 362 -14.70 -0.04 -12.82
C VAL A 362 -14.72 0.87 -14.04
N MET A 363 -14.17 0.38 -15.15
CA MET A 363 -14.24 1.02 -16.46
C MET A 363 -15.31 0.33 -17.31
N ASN A 364 -16.38 1.00 -17.67
CA ASN A 364 -17.45 0.46 -18.52
C ASN A 364 -17.01 0.31 -20.00
N GLU A 365 -17.85 -0.28 -20.86
CA GLU A 365 -17.54 -0.48 -22.29
C GLU A 365 -17.41 0.83 -23.09
N ASP A 366 -18.05 1.91 -22.64
CA ASP A 366 -17.94 3.26 -23.23
C ASP A 366 -16.76 4.08 -22.67
N ASN A 367 -15.90 3.43 -21.87
CA ASN A 367 -14.81 4.01 -21.09
C ASN A 367 -15.25 5.03 -20.02
N SER A 368 -16.53 5.04 -19.63
CA SER A 368 -16.94 5.71 -18.39
C SER A 368 -16.35 4.99 -17.16
N ILE A 369 -16.09 5.75 -16.09
CA ILE A 369 -15.61 5.20 -14.82
C ILE A 369 -16.75 5.29 -13.80
N GLN A 370 -17.12 4.14 -13.24
CA GLN A 370 -18.21 4.02 -12.26
C GLN A 370 -17.65 3.49 -10.94
N SER A 371 -18.09 4.08 -9.82
CA SER A 371 -17.73 3.59 -8.49
C SER A 371 -18.75 2.56 -8.01
N VAL A 372 -18.23 1.40 -7.60
CA VAL A 372 -19.01 0.25 -7.13
C VAL A 372 -18.62 -0.12 -5.70
N VAL A 373 -19.57 -0.71 -4.98
CA VAL A 373 -19.41 -1.19 -3.61
C VAL A 373 -19.83 -2.65 -3.52
N SER A 374 -19.05 -3.45 -2.78
CA SER A 374 -19.47 -4.75 -2.27
C SER A 374 -19.63 -4.64 -0.76
N PHE A 375 -20.65 -5.29 -0.21
CA PHE A 375 -20.88 -5.40 1.25
C PHE A 375 -20.65 -6.82 1.78
N ASP A 376 -20.47 -7.80 0.89
CA ASP A 376 -20.39 -9.23 1.15
C ASP A 376 -18.99 -9.81 0.87
N GLN A 377 -17.95 -8.97 1.02
CA GLN A 377 -16.55 -9.36 0.82
C GLN A 377 -16.23 -9.80 -0.63
N GLY A 378 -16.87 -9.15 -1.60
CA GLY A 378 -16.64 -9.34 -3.04
C GLY A 378 -17.43 -10.49 -3.67
N GLY A 379 -18.56 -10.90 -3.09
CA GLY A 379 -19.48 -11.86 -3.71
C GLY A 379 -20.44 -11.21 -4.71
N GLU A 380 -20.87 -9.98 -4.44
CA GLU A 380 -21.63 -9.11 -5.33
C GLU A 380 -21.12 -7.66 -5.25
N TRP A 381 -21.12 -6.95 -6.37
CA TRP A 381 -20.75 -5.54 -6.50
C TRP A 381 -21.89 -4.76 -7.12
N VAL A 382 -22.29 -3.66 -6.49
CA VAL A 382 -23.40 -2.79 -6.93
C VAL A 382 -22.93 -1.34 -7.09
N PRO A 383 -23.52 -0.55 -8.01
CA PRO A 383 -23.25 0.88 -8.09
C PRO A 383 -23.64 1.61 -6.79
N LEU A 384 -22.87 2.64 -6.41
CA LEU A 384 -23.17 3.43 -5.22
C LEU A 384 -24.54 4.14 -5.33
N ARG A 385 -25.32 4.10 -4.24
CA ARG A 385 -26.62 4.78 -4.18
C ARG A 385 -26.41 6.30 -4.16
N THR A 386 -27.20 7.04 -4.96
CA THR A 386 -27.09 8.50 -5.05
C THR A 386 -27.56 9.20 -3.77
N PRO A 387 -26.83 10.23 -3.27
CA PRO A 387 -27.21 11.00 -2.09
C PRO A 387 -28.58 11.69 -2.24
N SER A 388 -29.47 11.50 -1.27
CA SER A 388 -30.87 11.98 -1.36
C SER A 388 -31.03 13.51 -1.44
N ASN A 389 -30.00 14.26 -1.02
CA ASN A 389 -30.03 15.72 -0.96
C ASN A 389 -29.31 16.39 -2.16
N THR A 390 -28.72 15.64 -3.09
CA THR A 390 -28.06 16.20 -4.28
C THR A 390 -28.96 16.15 -5.50
N ASN A 391 -29.36 17.32 -6.01
CA ASN A 391 -30.02 17.40 -7.31
C ASN A 391 -29.03 17.06 -8.43
N CYS A 392 -29.37 16.08 -9.26
CA CYS A 392 -28.83 15.94 -10.61
C CYS A 392 -28.75 17.30 -11.32
N LEU A 393 -27.60 17.65 -11.91
CA LEU A 393 -27.58 18.75 -12.87
C LEU A 393 -28.47 18.39 -14.08
N TYR A 394 -29.11 19.42 -14.64
CA TYR A 394 -30.25 19.30 -15.55
C TYR A 394 -30.04 18.29 -16.71
N CYS A 395 -31.04 17.41 -16.89
CA CYS A 395 -31.45 16.70 -18.14
C CYS A 395 -31.46 15.16 -18.17
N ARG A 396 -31.16 14.43 -17.07
CA ARG A 396 -31.45 12.98 -16.97
C ARG A 396 -32.15 12.60 -15.65
N PRO A 397 -32.97 11.52 -15.62
CA PRO A 397 -33.65 11.02 -14.42
C PRO A 397 -32.80 10.03 -13.62
N GLN A 398 -31.63 9.66 -14.13
CA GLN A 398 -30.61 8.84 -13.49
C GLN A 398 -29.30 9.62 -13.54
N CYS A 399 -28.61 9.66 -12.40
CA CYS A 399 -27.25 10.16 -12.24
C CYS A 399 -26.51 9.15 -11.38
N GLU A 400 -25.19 9.14 -11.50
CA GLU A 400 -24.31 8.24 -10.76
C GLU A 400 -23.58 9.04 -9.67
N PHE A 401 -23.13 8.33 -8.64
CA PHE A 401 -22.33 8.87 -7.55
C PHE A 401 -20.96 8.20 -7.58
N HIS A 402 -19.93 9.02 -7.81
CA HIS A 402 -18.55 8.58 -7.97
C HIS A 402 -17.72 9.01 -6.75
N ILE A 403 -16.84 8.13 -6.28
CA ILE A 403 -15.88 8.39 -5.21
C ILE A 403 -14.51 8.64 -5.84
N HIS A 404 -13.82 9.69 -5.37
CA HIS A 404 -12.49 10.04 -5.83
C HIS A 404 -11.43 9.47 -4.88
N ALA A 405 -10.64 8.51 -5.37
CA ALA A 405 -9.49 7.95 -4.68
C ALA A 405 -8.20 8.09 -5.52
N ALA A 406 -7.29 7.11 -5.47
CA ALA A 406 -5.92 7.26 -5.98
C ALA A 406 -5.85 7.56 -7.48
N TYR A 407 -6.72 6.99 -8.31
CA TYR A 407 -6.77 7.29 -9.74
C TYR A 407 -7.11 8.76 -9.99
N SER A 408 -8.07 9.32 -9.23
CA SER A 408 -8.45 10.73 -9.34
C SER A 408 -7.32 11.68 -8.94
N MET A 409 -6.52 11.29 -7.93
CA MET A 409 -5.31 12.04 -7.54
C MET A 409 -4.19 11.92 -8.58
N ALA A 410 -3.97 10.75 -9.16
CA ALA A 410 -2.99 10.52 -10.23
C ALA A 410 -3.33 11.33 -11.50
N MET A 411 -4.62 11.43 -11.83
CA MET A 411 -5.15 12.29 -12.91
C MET A 411 -5.18 13.79 -12.57
N LYS A 412 -4.58 14.21 -11.43
CA LYS A 412 -4.44 15.60 -11.00
C LYS A 412 -5.77 16.35 -10.83
N LEU A 413 -6.83 15.66 -10.41
CA LEU A 413 -8.07 16.30 -9.98
C LEU A 413 -7.88 17.03 -8.64
N ASP A 414 -8.80 17.94 -8.32
CA ASP A 414 -8.83 18.81 -7.12
C ASP A 414 -9.21 18.00 -5.85
N VAL A 415 -8.50 16.89 -5.61
CA VAL A 415 -8.78 15.84 -4.61
C VAL A 415 -7.62 15.78 -3.60
N PRO A 416 -7.73 16.43 -2.44
CA PRO A 416 -6.63 16.53 -1.49
C PRO A 416 -6.38 15.29 -0.64
N MET A 417 -7.37 14.41 -0.48
CA MET A 417 -7.30 13.22 0.38
C MET A 417 -8.10 12.06 -0.20
N LEU A 418 -7.56 10.85 -0.01
CA LEU A 418 -8.25 9.57 -0.23
C LEU A 418 -9.47 9.40 0.70
N PRO A 419 -10.38 8.46 0.41
CA PRO A 419 -11.41 8.03 1.36
C PRO A 419 -10.81 7.61 2.70
N MET A 420 -11.50 7.96 3.79
CA MET A 420 -11.08 7.69 5.17
C MET A 420 -12.19 6.98 5.94
N SER A 421 -11.83 5.84 6.52
CA SER A 421 -12.61 5.08 7.49
C SER A 421 -11.69 4.58 8.60
N GLU A 422 -12.20 4.43 9.82
CA GLU A 422 -11.44 3.99 10.99
C GLU A 422 -12.23 2.90 11.74
N PRO A 423 -11.61 1.79 12.18
CA PRO A 423 -12.33 0.62 12.71
C PRO A 423 -12.99 0.84 14.08
N ASN A 424 -12.62 1.93 14.78
CA ASN A 424 -13.29 2.40 15.99
C ASN A 424 -14.49 3.34 15.70
N ALA A 425 -14.58 3.92 14.51
CA ALA A 425 -15.66 4.79 14.06
C ALA A 425 -16.67 4.02 13.19
N VAL A 426 -17.43 3.11 13.83
CA VAL A 426 -18.29 2.11 13.17
C VAL A 426 -19.27 2.72 12.14
N GLY A 427 -19.23 2.22 10.90
CA GLY A 427 -20.04 2.67 9.77
C GLY A 427 -19.61 3.99 9.13
N LEU A 428 -18.68 4.73 9.73
CA LEU A 428 -18.31 6.07 9.30
C LEU A 428 -17.31 6.04 8.13
N ILE A 429 -17.61 6.78 7.07
CA ILE A 429 -16.72 6.99 5.91
C ILE A 429 -16.76 8.47 5.54
N LEU A 430 -15.60 9.09 5.32
CA LEU A 430 -15.48 10.39 4.67
C LEU A 430 -14.77 10.21 3.33
N ALA A 431 -15.30 10.82 2.27
CA ALA A 431 -14.70 10.73 0.94
C ALA A 431 -14.96 11.99 0.10
N HIS A 432 -14.02 12.31 -0.80
CA HIS A 432 -14.30 13.17 -1.92
C HIS A 432 -15.16 12.44 -2.95
N GLY A 433 -16.18 13.11 -3.49
CA GLY A 433 -17.06 12.52 -4.49
C GLY A 433 -17.70 13.55 -5.42
N SER A 434 -18.38 13.05 -6.44
CA SER A 434 -19.15 13.84 -7.39
C SER A 434 -20.44 13.10 -7.80
N VAL A 435 -21.51 13.86 -8.05
CA VAL A 435 -22.83 13.32 -8.46
C VAL A 435 -23.17 13.89 -9.84
N GLY A 436 -23.31 13.03 -10.84
CA GLY A 436 -23.48 13.49 -12.21
C GLY A 436 -23.51 12.37 -13.26
N ASP A 437 -22.91 12.68 -14.41
CA ASP A 437 -22.57 11.76 -15.50
C ASP A 437 -21.05 11.61 -15.47
N SER A 438 -20.51 10.42 -15.76
CA SER A 438 -19.07 10.11 -15.67
C SER A 438 -18.16 11.05 -16.49
N SER A 439 -18.73 11.71 -17.50
CA SER A 439 -18.04 12.71 -18.33
C SER A 439 -17.89 14.09 -17.67
N SER A 440 -18.51 14.31 -16.51
CA SER A 440 -18.53 15.60 -15.83
C SER A 440 -17.43 15.71 -14.77
N VAL A 441 -16.31 16.36 -15.14
CA VAL A 441 -15.24 16.75 -14.20
C VAL A 441 -15.71 17.93 -13.34
N ILE A 442 -16.59 17.64 -12.40
CA ILE A 442 -17.09 18.57 -11.39
C ILE A 442 -16.05 18.64 -10.26
N ARG A 443 -15.82 19.83 -9.68
CA ARG A 443 -15.04 19.97 -8.45
C ARG A 443 -15.66 19.06 -7.37
N PRO A 444 -14.88 18.19 -6.70
CA PRO A 444 -15.44 17.27 -5.74
C PRO A 444 -15.96 17.99 -4.50
N ASP A 445 -17.05 17.46 -3.95
CA ASP A 445 -17.55 17.79 -2.63
C ASP A 445 -17.14 16.69 -1.63
N VAL A 446 -17.25 16.95 -0.33
CA VAL A 446 -17.05 15.90 0.69
C VAL A 446 -18.40 15.27 1.04
N PHE A 447 -18.44 13.94 0.89
CA PHE A 447 -19.56 13.10 1.27
C PHE A 447 -19.22 12.29 2.52
N VAL A 448 -20.25 12.03 3.33
CA VAL A 448 -20.17 11.17 4.51
C VAL A 448 -21.21 10.08 4.40
N SER A 449 -20.80 8.85 4.75
CA SER A 449 -21.68 7.73 5.06
C SER A 449 -21.56 7.46 6.56
N ASP A 450 -22.67 7.19 7.23
CA ASP A 450 -22.68 6.70 8.62
C ASP A 450 -23.15 5.24 8.75
N ASP A 451 -23.39 4.53 7.65
CA ASP A 451 -23.93 3.16 7.65
C ASP A 451 -23.02 2.12 6.96
N GLY A 452 -21.79 2.51 6.59
CA GLY A 452 -20.85 1.69 5.85
C GLY A 452 -21.05 1.73 4.33
N GLY A 453 -21.66 2.78 3.79
CA GLY A 453 -21.72 3.06 2.34
C GLY A 453 -23.04 2.70 1.68
N TYR A 454 -24.05 2.26 2.44
CA TYR A 454 -25.41 2.00 1.96
C TYR A 454 -26.19 3.30 1.67
N SER A 455 -25.87 4.38 2.39
CA SER A 455 -26.40 5.72 2.14
C SER A 455 -25.35 6.80 2.39
N TRP A 456 -25.53 7.94 1.73
CA TRP A 456 -24.54 9.02 1.71
C TRP A 456 -25.23 10.39 1.79
N ILE A 457 -24.60 11.33 2.49
CA ILE A 457 -24.97 12.74 2.55
C ILE A 457 -23.80 13.60 2.04
N LYS A 458 -24.09 14.71 1.36
CA LYS A 458 -23.06 15.76 1.17
C LYS A 458 -22.89 16.46 2.51
N ALA A 459 -21.66 16.46 3.04
CA ALA A 459 -21.33 17.08 4.31
C ALA A 459 -20.74 18.49 4.13
N LEU A 460 -19.89 18.69 3.11
CA LEU A 460 -19.24 19.97 2.81
C LEU A 460 -19.18 20.21 1.30
N ASP A 461 -19.49 21.43 0.85
CA ASP A 461 -19.28 21.86 -0.53
C ASP A 461 -17.80 22.14 -0.80
N GLY A 462 -17.24 21.57 -1.87
CA GLY A 462 -15.84 21.69 -2.26
C GLY A 462 -14.84 20.79 -1.51
N PRO A 463 -13.59 20.69 -1.99
CA PRO A 463 -12.58 19.80 -1.42
C PRO A 463 -12.08 20.26 -0.04
N HIS A 464 -11.84 19.29 0.85
CA HIS A 464 -11.34 19.55 2.20
C HIS A 464 -10.32 18.49 2.62
N HIS A 465 -9.35 18.89 3.43
CA HIS A 465 -8.62 17.95 4.27
C HIS A 465 -9.49 17.60 5.48
N TYR A 466 -9.64 16.32 5.83
CA TYR A 466 -10.48 15.86 6.95
C TYR A 466 -9.76 14.86 7.85
N ALA A 467 -10.21 14.75 9.10
CA ALA A 467 -9.78 13.71 10.03
C ALA A 467 -10.91 13.26 10.96
N ILE A 468 -10.92 11.98 11.29
CA ILE A 468 -11.75 11.38 12.34
C ILE A 468 -11.00 11.52 13.68
N LEU A 469 -11.71 11.94 14.73
CA LEU A 469 -11.22 12.07 16.10
C LEU A 469 -12.19 11.40 17.08
N ASP A 470 -11.70 11.08 18.28
CA ASP A 470 -12.45 10.43 19.36
C ASP A 470 -13.36 9.27 18.92
N SER A 471 -12.83 8.35 18.10
CA SER A 471 -13.54 7.19 17.56
C SER A 471 -14.84 7.53 16.80
N GLY A 472 -14.89 8.68 16.13
CA GLY A 472 -16.07 9.17 15.37
C GLY A 472 -16.93 10.19 16.12
N GLY A 473 -16.71 10.39 17.43
CA GLY A 473 -17.42 11.41 18.22
C GLY A 473 -17.11 12.85 17.81
N LEU A 474 -16.01 13.06 17.06
CA LEU A 474 -15.64 14.35 16.51
C LEU A 474 -15.07 14.19 15.09
N LEU A 475 -15.60 14.98 14.15
CA LEU A 475 -15.05 15.16 12.82
C LEU A 475 -14.49 16.56 12.66
N VAL A 476 -13.34 16.68 12.00
CA VAL A 476 -12.72 17.96 11.67
C VAL A 476 -12.40 18.05 10.18
N ALA A 477 -12.55 19.24 9.60
CA ALA A 477 -12.28 19.50 8.20
C ALA A 477 -11.70 20.91 7.98
N VAL A 478 -10.81 21.04 7.00
CA VAL A 478 -10.14 22.27 6.60
C VAL A 478 -10.25 22.43 5.08
N GLU A 479 -10.72 23.58 4.64
CA GLU A 479 -11.00 23.87 3.22
C GLU A 479 -9.72 23.88 2.38
N HIS A 480 -9.73 23.17 1.26
CA HIS A 480 -8.59 23.10 0.35
C HIS A 480 -8.64 24.24 -0.68
N SER A 481 -7.74 25.22 -0.52
CA SER A 481 -7.35 26.11 -1.61
C SER A 481 -5.81 26.14 -1.69
N PRO A 482 -5.20 25.68 -2.80
CA PRO A 482 -3.76 25.81 -3.03
C PRO A 482 -3.28 27.26 -3.21
N SER A 483 -4.17 28.20 -3.55
CA SER A 483 -3.82 29.59 -3.90
C SER A 483 -4.22 30.63 -2.86
N ASP A 484 -5.18 30.32 -1.98
CA ASP A 484 -5.65 31.23 -0.95
C ASP A 484 -5.07 30.91 0.43
N THR A 485 -5.13 31.90 1.33
CA THR A 485 -4.74 31.71 2.73
C THR A 485 -5.96 31.45 3.60
N ILE A 486 -5.91 30.37 4.39
CA ILE A 486 -6.99 29.99 5.30
C ILE A 486 -6.76 30.53 6.71
N LYS A 487 -7.85 30.59 7.49
CA LYS A 487 -7.83 30.87 8.94
C LYS A 487 -8.92 30.13 9.72
N GLN A 488 -9.63 29.22 9.06
CA GLN A 488 -10.83 28.58 9.58
C GLN A 488 -10.67 27.06 9.59
N ILE A 489 -11.22 26.44 10.62
CA ILE A 489 -11.45 24.99 10.71
C ILE A 489 -12.94 24.76 10.88
N LYS A 490 -13.45 23.70 10.26
CA LYS A 490 -14.83 23.23 10.36
C LYS A 490 -14.82 21.98 11.25
N PHE A 491 -15.80 21.82 12.15
CA PHE A 491 -15.92 20.61 12.97
C PHE A 491 -17.39 20.20 13.14
N SER A 492 -17.62 18.90 13.36
CA SER A 492 -18.93 18.28 13.56
C SER A 492 -18.87 17.31 14.74
N THR A 493 -19.93 17.21 15.53
CA THR A 493 -20.08 16.23 16.63
C THR A 493 -21.30 15.32 16.43
N ASP A 494 -21.82 15.25 15.21
CA ASP A 494 -23.05 14.53 14.84
C ASP A 494 -22.85 13.71 13.55
N GLU A 495 -21.68 13.08 13.39
CA GLU A 495 -21.31 12.25 12.24
C GLU A 495 -21.42 12.99 10.87
N GLY A 496 -21.16 14.30 10.86
CA GLY A 496 -21.00 15.10 9.64
C GLY A 496 -22.26 15.80 9.14
N GLN A 497 -23.34 15.82 9.92
CA GLN A 497 -24.61 16.45 9.54
C GLN A 497 -24.61 17.97 9.80
N CYS A 498 -24.04 18.43 10.92
CA CYS A 498 -23.97 19.85 11.28
C CYS A 498 -22.52 20.31 11.48
N TRP A 499 -22.07 21.26 10.65
CA TRP A 499 -20.71 21.80 10.72
C TRP A 499 -20.65 23.17 11.38
N HIS A 500 -19.77 23.30 12.37
CA HIS A 500 -19.44 24.54 13.07
C HIS A 500 -18.10 25.09 12.58
N VAL A 501 -18.03 26.41 12.33
CA VAL A 501 -16.81 27.08 11.82
C VAL A 501 -16.11 27.84 12.94
N TYR A 502 -14.82 27.58 13.14
CA TYR A 502 -13.97 28.25 14.12
C TYR A 502 -12.77 28.95 13.46
N ASN A 503 -12.47 30.18 13.89
CA ASN A 503 -11.29 30.92 13.44
C ASN A 503 -10.09 30.56 14.31
N PHE A 504 -9.16 29.74 13.82
CA PHE A 504 -7.99 29.30 14.60
C PHE A 504 -6.84 30.32 14.64
N THR A 505 -6.86 31.33 13.77
CA THR A 505 -5.84 32.38 13.69
C THR A 505 -6.42 33.73 13.25
N THR A 506 -5.83 34.83 13.69
CA THR A 506 -6.10 36.18 13.15
C THR A 506 -5.31 36.46 11.88
N GLU A 507 -4.18 35.79 11.70
CA GLU A 507 -3.23 35.93 10.59
C GLU A 507 -3.28 34.65 9.74
N PRO A 508 -3.88 34.70 8.53
CA PRO A 508 -4.02 33.53 7.66
C PRO A 508 -2.70 32.85 7.29
N ILE A 509 -2.81 31.58 6.89
CA ILE A 509 -1.67 30.75 6.45
C ILE A 509 -1.96 30.09 5.10
N PHE A 510 -0.91 29.81 4.32
CA PHE A 510 -1.00 28.83 3.24
C PHE A 510 -0.94 27.46 3.90
N PHE A 511 -2.03 26.69 3.83
CA PHE A 511 -2.17 25.41 4.51
C PHE A 511 -1.63 24.26 3.67
N THR A 512 -1.04 23.28 4.34
CA THR A 512 -0.38 22.13 3.69
C THR A 512 -0.87 20.77 4.16
N GLY A 513 -1.48 20.66 5.34
CA GLY A 513 -2.03 19.39 5.83
C GLY A 513 -2.52 19.39 7.27
N LEU A 514 -3.33 18.38 7.60
CA LEU A 514 -3.73 18.03 8.96
C LEU A 514 -2.83 16.91 9.50
N ALA A 515 -2.51 16.96 10.79
CA ALA A 515 -1.86 15.87 11.52
C ALA A 515 -2.62 15.60 12.83
N SER A 516 -3.30 14.46 12.89
CA SER A 516 -3.85 13.84 14.09
C SER A 516 -3.00 12.64 14.50
N GLU A 517 -3.21 12.12 15.71
CA GLU A 517 -2.62 10.86 16.15
C GLU A 517 -3.27 9.67 15.40
N PRO A 518 -2.51 8.68 14.92
CA PRO A 518 -3.05 7.50 14.23
C PRO A 518 -4.10 6.72 15.03
N GLY A 519 -5.06 6.09 14.35
CA GLY A 519 -6.13 5.30 14.97
C GLY A 519 -7.26 6.13 15.59
N ALA A 520 -7.34 7.43 15.27
CA ALA A 520 -8.48 8.32 15.56
C ALA A 520 -8.95 8.40 17.04
N ARG A 521 -8.11 8.06 18.02
CA ARG A 521 -8.44 8.09 19.46
C ARG A 521 -8.19 9.43 20.15
N SER A 522 -7.43 10.33 19.51
CA SER A 522 -7.07 11.62 20.11
C SER A 522 -8.16 12.67 19.94
N MET A 523 -8.10 13.69 20.80
CA MET A 523 -8.85 14.95 20.71
C MET A 523 -7.99 16.12 20.24
N ASN A 524 -6.72 15.85 19.90
CA ASN A 524 -5.77 16.84 19.42
C ASN A 524 -5.61 16.73 17.90
N VAL A 525 -5.65 17.87 17.21
CA VAL A 525 -5.29 17.96 15.79
C VAL A 525 -4.37 19.15 15.56
N SER A 526 -3.33 18.94 14.77
CA SER A 526 -2.37 19.97 14.35
C SER A 526 -2.59 20.36 12.89
N LEU A 527 -2.95 21.62 12.65
CA LEU A 527 -2.97 22.21 11.31
C LEU A 527 -1.57 22.69 10.97
N TRP A 528 -1.06 22.32 9.79
CA TRP A 528 0.25 22.74 9.30
C TRP A 528 0.14 23.65 8.08
N GLY A 529 1.09 24.58 7.97
CA GLY A 529 1.21 25.46 6.84
C GLY A 529 2.38 26.43 7.00
N TYR A 530 2.47 27.41 6.10
CA TYR A 530 3.50 28.44 6.13
C TYR A 530 2.91 29.84 6.01
N ARG A 531 3.67 30.81 6.52
CA ARG A 531 3.40 32.25 6.34
C ARG A 531 4.40 32.79 5.32
N ASN A 532 3.87 33.29 4.21
CA ASN A 532 4.68 33.81 3.11
C ASN A 532 5.06 35.27 3.43
N SER A 533 6.32 35.50 3.84
CA SER A 533 6.89 36.84 4.06
C SER A 533 7.70 37.27 2.84
N TYR A 534 7.93 38.57 2.66
CA TYR A 534 8.74 39.12 1.56
C TYR A 534 10.22 38.65 1.54
N ILE A 535 10.66 37.90 2.55
CA ILE A 535 12.06 37.52 2.78
C ILE A 535 12.21 36.00 3.08
N SER A 536 11.16 35.34 3.58
CA SER A 536 11.21 33.92 4.01
C SER A 536 9.82 33.28 4.04
N GLN A 537 9.78 31.95 3.87
CA GLN A 537 8.61 31.13 4.20
C GLN A 537 8.85 30.51 5.57
N ASN A 538 8.09 30.95 6.58
CA ASN A 538 8.20 30.40 7.93
C ASN A 538 7.08 29.40 8.17
N TRP A 539 7.45 28.15 8.48
CA TRP A 539 6.51 27.10 8.87
C TRP A 539 5.85 27.40 10.21
N VAL A 540 4.57 27.06 10.33
CA VAL A 540 3.76 27.28 11.53
C VAL A 540 2.79 26.12 11.71
N SER A 541 2.68 25.62 12.94
CA SER A 541 1.64 24.68 13.34
C SER A 541 0.66 25.33 14.31
N PHE A 542 -0.61 24.92 14.22
CA PHE A 542 -1.66 25.27 15.16
C PHE A 542 -2.28 23.98 15.71
N THR A 543 -1.98 23.62 16.95
CA THR A 543 -2.61 22.48 17.61
C THR A 543 -3.84 22.94 18.37
N ILE A 544 -4.96 22.25 18.12
CA ILE A 544 -6.25 22.46 18.77
C ILE A 544 -6.56 21.23 19.62
N ASP A 545 -6.95 21.43 20.87
CA ASP A 545 -7.44 20.38 21.76
C ASP A 545 -8.94 20.56 21.99
N PHE A 546 -9.73 19.62 21.51
CA PHE A 546 -11.19 19.71 21.62
C PHE A 546 -11.73 19.34 23.01
N ARG A 547 -10.90 18.89 23.98
CA ARG A 547 -11.36 18.65 25.37
C ARG A 547 -11.72 19.94 26.11
N ASP A 548 -11.29 21.11 25.64
CA ASP A 548 -11.79 22.41 26.13
C ASP A 548 -13.28 22.62 25.80
N LEU A 549 -13.76 22.01 24.72
CA LEU A 549 -15.14 22.06 24.24
C LEU A 549 -15.95 20.85 24.74
N LEU A 550 -15.47 19.63 24.46
CA LEU A 550 -16.11 18.37 24.84
C LEU A 550 -15.60 17.90 26.21
N THR A 551 -16.09 18.59 27.24
CA THR A 551 -15.69 18.41 28.65
C THR A 551 -16.50 17.35 29.40
N ARG A 552 -17.55 16.79 28.78
CA ARG A 552 -18.38 15.72 29.34
C ARG A 552 -17.95 14.39 28.74
N ASP A 553 -17.69 13.41 29.58
CA ASP A 553 -17.40 12.04 29.17
C ASP A 553 -18.73 11.29 28.95
N CYS A 554 -18.82 10.40 27.95
CA CYS A 554 -20.08 9.73 27.60
C CYS A 554 -20.53 8.71 28.65
N ASP A 555 -21.84 8.49 28.78
CA ASP A 555 -22.45 7.46 29.63
C ASP A 555 -23.39 6.53 28.85
N ASP A 556 -23.88 5.45 29.48
CA ASP A 556 -24.69 4.40 28.83
C ASP A 556 -25.93 4.94 28.09
N ASN A 557 -26.46 6.10 28.47
CA ASN A 557 -27.62 6.71 27.81
C ASN A 557 -27.25 7.36 26.47
N ASP A 558 -25.99 7.76 26.29
CA ASP A 558 -25.48 8.39 25.06
C ASP A 558 -25.34 7.40 23.90
N TYR A 559 -25.39 6.10 24.18
CA TYR A 559 -25.28 5.06 23.16
C TYR A 559 -26.66 4.55 22.69
N VAL A 560 -26.71 4.08 21.45
CA VAL A 560 -27.86 3.46 20.82
C VAL A 560 -27.45 2.14 20.17
N GLN A 561 -28.34 1.14 20.21
CA GLN A 561 -28.13 -0.11 19.48
C GLN A 561 -28.42 0.11 17.99
N TRP A 562 -27.40 -0.15 17.15
CA TRP A 562 -27.49 -0.13 15.70
C TRP A 562 -27.23 -1.54 15.15
N LEU A 563 -28.04 -1.99 14.18
CA LEU A 563 -27.84 -3.24 13.48
C LEU A 563 -27.09 -2.95 12.18
N ALA A 564 -25.91 -3.54 12.03
CA ALA A 564 -25.12 -3.41 10.81
C ALA A 564 -25.83 -4.06 9.61
N HIS A 565 -25.62 -3.49 8.41
CA HIS A 565 -26.15 -3.99 7.14
C HIS A 565 -27.68 -4.12 7.07
N SER A 566 -28.42 -3.42 7.94
CA SER A 566 -29.89 -3.48 7.98
C SER A 566 -30.52 -2.68 6.83
N ASP A 567 -31.48 -3.29 6.14
CA ASP A 567 -32.21 -2.68 5.02
C ASP A 567 -33.75 -2.82 5.14
N ASP A 568 -34.25 -3.95 5.64
CA ASP A 568 -35.66 -4.13 6.05
C ASP A 568 -35.79 -4.77 7.43
N ILE A 569 -36.00 -3.94 8.45
CA ILE A 569 -36.21 -4.32 9.86
C ILE A 569 -37.38 -5.33 10.06
N SER A 570 -38.26 -5.50 9.07
CA SER A 570 -39.34 -6.50 9.11
C SER A 570 -38.92 -7.92 8.68
N ASP A 571 -37.76 -8.08 8.03
CA ASP A 571 -37.25 -9.38 7.60
C ASP A 571 -36.48 -10.11 8.73
N PRO A 572 -36.80 -11.39 9.04
CA PRO A 572 -35.97 -12.19 9.93
C PRO A 572 -34.51 -12.40 9.47
N THR A 573 -34.16 -12.20 8.19
CA THR A 573 -32.77 -12.29 7.67
C THR A 573 -31.98 -10.97 7.66
N ASP A 574 -32.64 -9.80 7.70
CA ASP A 574 -32.11 -8.42 7.80
C ASP A 574 -30.74 -8.25 8.49
N GLY A 575 -29.77 -7.62 7.84
CA GLY A 575 -28.44 -7.39 8.42
C GLY A 575 -27.59 -8.65 8.65
N CYS A 576 -27.92 -9.78 8.01
CA CYS A 576 -27.07 -10.97 8.01
C CYS A 576 -26.03 -10.91 6.89
N MET A 577 -24.76 -10.74 7.22
CA MET A 577 -23.66 -10.71 6.25
C MET A 577 -22.56 -11.70 6.64
N LEU A 578 -22.14 -12.53 5.70
CA LEU A 578 -21.22 -13.67 5.93
C LEU A 578 -21.72 -14.56 7.09
N GLY A 579 -23.02 -14.88 7.09
CA GLY A 579 -23.61 -15.82 8.02
C GLY A 579 -23.85 -15.37 9.46
N TYR A 580 -23.65 -14.09 9.80
CA TYR A 580 -24.04 -13.54 11.10
C TYR A 580 -24.42 -12.06 11.03
N LYS A 581 -25.34 -11.68 11.93
CA LYS A 581 -25.76 -10.31 12.20
C LYS A 581 -24.90 -9.70 13.29
N GLU A 582 -24.62 -8.40 13.23
CA GLU A 582 -23.88 -7.70 14.29
C GLU A 582 -24.62 -6.45 14.78
N LYS A 583 -24.88 -6.41 16.08
CA LYS A 583 -25.45 -5.24 16.76
C LYS A 583 -24.35 -4.49 17.50
N PHE A 584 -24.15 -3.23 17.15
CA PHE A 584 -23.18 -2.34 17.77
C PHE A 584 -23.86 -1.38 18.75
N LEU A 585 -23.16 -1.00 19.81
CA LEU A 585 -23.46 0.24 20.54
C LEU A 585 -22.69 1.37 19.87
N ARG A 586 -23.41 2.32 19.27
CA ARG A 586 -22.86 3.54 18.66
C ARG A 586 -23.27 4.77 19.44
N LEU A 587 -22.43 5.80 19.44
CA LEU A 587 -22.75 7.10 20.02
C LEU A 587 -23.95 7.70 19.26
N ARG A 588 -24.88 8.35 19.98
CA ARG A 588 -26.00 9.06 19.35
C ARG A 588 -25.52 10.35 18.68
N LYS A 589 -26.08 10.63 17.51
CA LYS A 589 -25.87 11.88 16.75
C LYS A 589 -26.22 13.15 17.55
N ASP A 590 -27.10 13.09 18.56
CA ASP A 590 -27.42 14.20 19.46
C ASP A 590 -26.64 14.20 20.79
N SER A 591 -25.83 13.17 21.08
CA SER A 591 -25.06 13.04 22.31
C SER A 591 -23.67 13.68 22.20
N VAL A 592 -23.61 14.96 22.54
CA VAL A 592 -22.35 15.69 22.64
C VAL A 592 -21.59 15.28 23.92
N CYS A 593 -20.57 14.43 23.76
CA CYS A 593 -19.64 13.97 24.80
C CYS A 593 -18.34 13.41 24.21
N TRP A 594 -17.43 12.94 25.08
CA TRP A 594 -16.16 12.30 24.77
C TRP A 594 -16.25 10.79 25.01
N ASN A 595 -16.03 9.97 23.97
CA ASN A 595 -15.99 8.51 24.04
C ASN A 595 -14.83 8.01 24.91
N GLY A 596 -13.67 8.67 24.82
CA GLY A 596 -12.49 8.35 25.62
C GLY A 596 -11.44 7.54 24.86
N ARG A 597 -10.16 7.71 25.22
CA ARG A 597 -9.04 6.98 24.58
C ARG A 597 -9.22 5.46 24.69
N ASP A 598 -9.72 5.00 25.83
CA ASP A 598 -9.92 3.58 26.16
C ASP A 598 -11.20 2.99 25.55
N TYR A 599 -11.96 3.74 24.74
CA TYR A 599 -13.18 3.28 24.08
C TYR A 599 -12.93 2.01 23.26
N GLN A 600 -13.81 1.02 23.42
CA GLN A 600 -13.81 -0.22 22.66
C GLN A 600 -15.17 -0.41 22.03
N VAL A 601 -15.19 -0.76 20.75
CA VAL A 601 -16.40 -1.03 19.99
C VAL A 601 -17.12 -2.25 20.58
N ALA A 602 -18.25 -2.02 21.24
CA ALA A 602 -19.06 -3.07 21.80
C ALA A 602 -20.03 -3.63 20.74
N SER A 603 -19.76 -4.84 20.25
CA SER A 603 -20.64 -5.57 19.32
C SER A 603 -21.21 -6.85 19.91
N GLN A 604 -22.35 -7.30 19.38
CA GLN A 604 -23.01 -8.56 19.72
C GLN A 604 -23.30 -9.35 18.43
N PRO A 605 -22.47 -10.35 18.07
CA PRO A 605 -22.69 -11.19 16.91
C PRO A 605 -23.80 -12.23 17.17
N THR A 606 -24.70 -12.41 16.20
CA THR A 606 -25.80 -13.38 16.23
C THR A 606 -25.77 -14.23 14.95
N PRO A 607 -25.50 -15.55 15.02
CA PRO A 607 -25.37 -16.40 13.83
C PRO A 607 -26.70 -16.61 13.12
N CYS A 608 -26.64 -16.68 11.79
CA CYS A 608 -27.77 -16.97 10.89
C CYS A 608 -27.81 -18.45 10.50
N ALA A 609 -28.93 -18.89 9.90
CA ALA A 609 -28.98 -20.13 9.14
C ALA A 609 -28.43 -19.88 7.73
N CYS A 610 -27.67 -20.83 7.17
CA CYS A 610 -27.08 -20.69 5.84
C CYS A 610 -28.16 -20.65 4.74
N THR A 611 -27.93 -19.77 3.76
CA THR A 611 -28.68 -19.55 2.53
C THR A 611 -27.88 -20.12 1.34
N LEU A 612 -28.16 -19.68 0.10
CA LEU A 612 -27.24 -19.89 -1.03
C LEU A 612 -26.26 -18.72 -1.19
N ASP A 613 -26.57 -17.57 -0.60
CA ASP A 613 -25.85 -16.32 -0.79
C ASP A 613 -24.58 -16.29 0.08
N ASP A 614 -24.58 -17.01 1.21
CA ASP A 614 -23.40 -17.39 2.03
C ASP A 614 -22.36 -18.28 1.27
N PHE A 615 -22.59 -18.56 -0.03
CA PHE A 615 -21.72 -19.37 -0.90
C PHE A 615 -21.36 -18.65 -2.21
N LEU A 616 -20.06 -18.53 -2.47
CA LEU A 616 -19.51 -18.18 -3.79
C LEU A 616 -19.73 -19.33 -4.77
N CYS A 617 -19.64 -19.03 -6.07
CA CYS A 617 -19.46 -20.09 -7.05
C CYS A 617 -18.08 -20.72 -6.91
N ASP A 618 -18.07 -22.05 -6.85
CA ASP A 618 -16.85 -22.85 -6.83
C ASP A 618 -16.22 -22.90 -8.24
N PHE A 619 -14.99 -23.40 -8.36
CA PHE A 619 -14.30 -23.31 -9.65
C PHE A 619 -15.06 -23.98 -10.80
N GLY A 620 -15.14 -23.27 -11.93
CA GLY A 620 -15.85 -23.69 -13.13
C GLY A 620 -17.35 -23.41 -13.12
N TYR A 621 -17.82 -22.60 -12.17
CA TYR A 621 -19.18 -22.10 -12.11
C TYR A 621 -19.19 -20.57 -11.97
N TYR A 622 -20.25 -19.93 -12.47
CA TYR A 622 -20.48 -18.48 -12.38
C TYR A 622 -21.95 -18.19 -12.04
N ARG A 623 -22.25 -16.98 -11.52
CA ARG A 623 -23.64 -16.51 -11.36
C ARG A 623 -24.11 -15.85 -12.66
N GLU A 624 -25.32 -16.15 -13.11
CA GLU A 624 -26.00 -15.35 -14.14
C GLU A 624 -26.50 -14.03 -13.53
N GLU A 625 -26.64 -12.97 -14.34
CA GLU A 625 -27.15 -11.67 -13.86
C GLU A 625 -28.49 -11.83 -13.13
N ASN A 626 -28.62 -11.22 -11.95
CA ASN A 626 -29.82 -11.29 -11.09
C ASN A 626 -30.18 -12.72 -10.60
N SER A 627 -29.21 -13.64 -10.56
CA SER A 627 -29.40 -15.02 -10.10
C SER A 627 -28.39 -15.43 -9.03
N SER A 628 -28.85 -15.78 -7.82
CA SER A 628 -28.01 -16.39 -6.78
C SER A 628 -27.62 -17.84 -7.06
N LYS A 629 -27.94 -18.37 -8.26
CA LYS A 629 -27.55 -19.72 -8.66
C LYS A 629 -26.28 -19.72 -9.48
N CYS A 630 -25.32 -20.50 -9.01
CA CYS A 630 -24.13 -20.86 -9.75
C CYS A 630 -24.49 -21.90 -10.84
N VAL A 631 -24.08 -21.61 -12.07
CA VAL A 631 -24.23 -22.47 -13.26
C VAL A 631 -22.85 -22.82 -13.83
N GLU A 632 -22.73 -24.01 -14.43
CA GLU A 632 -21.47 -24.55 -14.96
C GLU A 632 -20.99 -23.75 -16.19
N GLU A 633 -19.71 -23.36 -16.22
CA GLU A 633 -19.13 -22.58 -17.31
C GLU A 633 -19.10 -23.38 -18.63
N PRO A 634 -19.56 -22.84 -19.77
CA PRO A 634 -19.70 -23.60 -21.02
C PRO A 634 -18.41 -24.28 -21.50
N ASP A 635 -17.26 -23.62 -21.31
CA ASP A 635 -15.95 -24.14 -21.71
C ASP A 635 -15.40 -25.21 -20.75
N LEU A 636 -15.96 -25.36 -19.55
CA LEU A 636 -15.59 -26.39 -18.58
C LEU A 636 -16.60 -27.54 -18.49
N GLN A 637 -17.73 -27.43 -19.19
CA GLN A 637 -18.87 -28.35 -19.05
C GLN A 637 -18.47 -29.83 -19.18
N HIS A 638 -18.83 -30.65 -18.18
CA HIS A 638 -18.52 -32.08 -18.06
C HIS A 638 -17.02 -32.43 -17.86
N LYS A 639 -16.12 -31.46 -17.63
CA LYS A 639 -14.72 -31.76 -17.27
C LYS A 639 -14.61 -32.09 -15.78
N VAL A 640 -13.97 -33.21 -15.45
CA VAL A 640 -13.58 -33.51 -14.06
C VAL A 640 -12.41 -32.59 -13.69
N LEU A 641 -12.54 -31.87 -12.59
CA LEU A 641 -11.50 -30.96 -12.11
C LEU A 641 -10.54 -31.69 -11.16
N GLU A 642 -9.41 -32.12 -11.71
CA GLU A 642 -8.28 -32.70 -10.97
C GLU A 642 -7.27 -31.58 -10.66
N LEU A 643 -7.26 -31.10 -9.40
CA LEU A 643 -6.29 -30.13 -8.88
C LEU A 643 -5.03 -30.85 -8.39
N CYS A 644 -3.87 -30.21 -8.49
CA CYS A 644 -2.61 -30.73 -7.95
C CYS A 644 -2.20 -29.96 -6.69
N LEU A 645 -2.50 -30.52 -5.53
CA LEU A 645 -2.27 -29.91 -4.21
C LEU A 645 -1.25 -30.72 -3.43
N HIS A 646 -0.18 -30.08 -2.96
CA HIS A 646 0.95 -30.71 -2.24
C HIS A 646 1.54 -31.96 -2.95
N GLY A 647 1.47 -32.02 -4.28
CA GLY A 647 1.91 -33.17 -5.08
C GLY A 647 0.94 -34.37 -5.10
N LYS A 648 -0.29 -34.21 -4.62
CA LYS A 648 -1.41 -35.14 -4.74
C LYS A 648 -2.46 -34.60 -5.70
N GLU A 649 -3.06 -35.50 -6.45
CA GLU A 649 -4.20 -35.18 -7.30
C GLU A 649 -5.49 -35.22 -6.46
N GLU A 650 -6.11 -34.06 -6.24
CA GLU A 650 -7.37 -33.91 -5.52
C GLU A 650 -8.48 -33.62 -6.54
N GLN A 651 -9.50 -34.47 -6.58
CA GLN A 651 -10.68 -34.26 -7.41
C GLN A 651 -11.68 -33.40 -6.64
N LEU A 652 -12.00 -32.22 -7.18
CA LEU A 652 -13.06 -31.37 -6.64
C LEU A 652 -14.42 -31.89 -7.11
N VAL A 653 -15.22 -32.44 -6.19
CA VAL A 653 -16.61 -32.85 -6.45
C VAL A 653 -17.54 -31.81 -5.84
N THR A 654 -17.88 -30.81 -6.64
CA THR A 654 -18.73 -29.68 -6.25
C THR A 654 -20.10 -29.74 -6.90
N SER A 655 -21.11 -29.19 -6.23
CA SER A 655 -22.42 -28.87 -6.82
C SER A 655 -22.49 -27.44 -7.37
N GLY A 656 -21.34 -26.77 -7.46
CA GLY A 656 -21.16 -25.42 -8.01
C GLY A 656 -20.96 -24.31 -6.97
N TYR A 657 -20.97 -24.65 -5.67
CA TYR A 657 -21.01 -23.69 -4.57
C TYR A 657 -19.92 -24.00 -3.55
N ARG A 658 -19.20 -22.96 -3.11
CA ARG A 658 -18.19 -22.98 -2.04
C ARG A 658 -18.54 -21.92 -1.01
N LYS A 659 -18.60 -22.29 0.27
CA LYS A 659 -18.89 -21.35 1.36
C LYS A 659 -17.90 -20.18 1.33
N ILE A 660 -18.37 -18.94 1.52
CA ILE A 660 -17.48 -17.76 1.57
C ILE A 660 -16.47 -17.95 2.73
N PRO A 661 -15.15 -17.82 2.53
CA PRO A 661 -14.22 -17.96 3.64
C PRO A 661 -14.36 -16.77 4.62
N GLY A 662 -14.40 -17.10 5.90
CA GLY A 662 -14.74 -16.17 6.98
C GLY A 662 -16.23 -16.18 7.40
N ASP A 663 -17.10 -16.83 6.63
CA ASP A 663 -18.53 -16.93 6.92
C ASP A 663 -18.85 -17.89 8.09
N LYS A 664 -19.73 -17.43 8.98
CA LYS A 664 -20.06 -18.08 10.27
C LYS A 664 -21.52 -18.56 10.37
N CYS A 665 -22.24 -18.75 9.26
CA CYS A 665 -23.60 -19.33 9.21
C CYS A 665 -23.66 -20.77 9.78
N VAL A 666 -24.78 -21.13 10.42
CA VAL A 666 -24.98 -22.38 11.15
C VAL A 666 -26.31 -23.05 10.79
N GLY A 667 -26.25 -24.26 10.19
CA GLY A 667 -27.43 -24.98 9.72
C GLY A 667 -28.02 -24.35 8.45
N GLY A 668 -29.30 -24.56 8.15
CA GLY A 668 -29.91 -24.05 6.92
C GLY A 668 -29.57 -24.90 5.68
N GLN A 669 -29.34 -24.26 4.55
CA GLN A 669 -28.96 -24.91 3.29
C GLN A 669 -27.44 -25.11 3.21
N THR A 670 -27.02 -26.32 2.86
CA THR A 670 -25.61 -26.65 2.60
C THR A 670 -25.50 -27.40 1.28
N PRO A 671 -25.12 -26.74 0.18
CA PRO A 671 -24.74 -27.40 -1.07
C PRO A 671 -23.67 -28.49 -0.84
N LYS A 672 -23.64 -29.50 -1.71
CA LYS A 672 -22.64 -30.56 -1.62
C LYS A 672 -21.31 -30.10 -2.21
N ARG A 673 -20.24 -30.24 -1.42
CA ARG A 673 -18.86 -30.04 -1.85
C ARG A 673 -17.98 -31.05 -1.12
N GLU A 674 -17.34 -31.93 -1.87
CA GLU A 674 -16.47 -32.99 -1.38
C GLU A 674 -15.13 -32.89 -2.12
N GLU A 675 -14.02 -32.79 -1.38
CA GLU A 675 -12.66 -32.81 -1.95
C GLU A 675 -12.10 -34.22 -1.78
N ILE A 676 -11.86 -34.90 -2.91
CA ILE A 676 -11.47 -36.31 -2.93
C ILE A 676 -9.98 -36.41 -3.27
N ASP A 677 -9.14 -36.63 -2.26
CA ASP A 677 -7.75 -37.07 -2.44
C ASP A 677 -7.73 -38.39 -3.23
N LEU A 678 -7.37 -38.33 -4.51
CA LEU A 678 -7.27 -39.52 -5.36
C LEU A 678 -6.05 -40.38 -5.00
N SER A 679 -5.16 -39.90 -4.12
CA SER A 679 -3.88 -40.48 -3.69
C SER A 679 -2.87 -40.75 -4.81
N LYS A 680 -3.21 -40.41 -6.05
CA LYS A 680 -2.30 -40.32 -7.19
C LYS A 680 -1.28 -39.20 -6.91
N ARG A 681 -0.02 -39.42 -7.30
CA ARG A 681 0.99 -38.35 -7.30
C ARG A 681 0.91 -37.57 -8.61
N CYS A 682 0.48 -36.32 -8.53
CA CYS A 682 0.62 -35.34 -9.62
C CYS A 682 1.96 -34.59 -9.48
N VAL A 683 2.27 -33.73 -10.45
CA VAL A 683 3.44 -32.83 -10.37
C VAL A 683 2.95 -31.39 -10.50
N SER A 684 2.96 -30.65 -9.37
CA SER A 684 2.86 -29.19 -9.36
C SER A 684 4.19 -28.64 -9.88
N ASP A 685 4.20 -28.09 -11.09
CA ASP A 685 5.36 -28.29 -11.98
C ASP A 685 6.63 -27.47 -11.60
N MET A 686 7.58 -28.16 -10.97
CA MET A 686 8.98 -27.78 -10.74
C MET A 686 9.27 -26.49 -9.94
N VAL A 687 9.04 -26.54 -8.62
CA VAL A 687 9.80 -25.73 -7.65
C VAL A 687 11.20 -26.32 -7.37
N GLU A 688 11.35 -27.64 -7.34
CA GLU A 688 12.64 -28.31 -7.09
C GLU A 688 12.89 -29.50 -8.04
N LEU A 689 13.96 -29.43 -8.84
CA LEU A 689 14.50 -30.56 -9.61
C LEU A 689 16.02 -30.65 -9.41
N HIS A 690 16.42 -31.06 -8.21
CA HIS A 690 17.75 -31.58 -7.96
C HIS A 690 17.69 -33.09 -7.65
N THR A 691 18.75 -33.83 -8.00
CA THR A 691 18.97 -35.26 -7.65
C THR A 691 18.27 -36.38 -8.44
N LEU A 692 17.99 -36.20 -9.74
CA LEU A 692 17.77 -37.34 -10.67
C LEU A 692 18.78 -37.44 -11.84
N ILE A 693 20.05 -37.09 -11.59
CA ILE A 693 21.19 -37.61 -12.37
C ILE A 693 21.95 -38.62 -11.50
N GLY A 694 21.29 -39.77 -11.26
CA GLY A 694 21.72 -40.79 -10.30
C GLY A 694 21.45 -42.24 -10.75
N GLY A 695 21.36 -42.48 -12.07
CA GLY A 695 21.01 -43.79 -12.63
C GLY A 695 21.93 -44.23 -13.77
N HIS A 696 22.98 -44.99 -13.45
CA HIS A 696 23.90 -45.55 -14.45
C HIS A 696 23.22 -46.65 -15.29
N SER A 697 22.67 -46.28 -16.45
CA SER A 697 22.23 -47.26 -17.45
C SER A 697 23.41 -47.83 -18.24
N SER A 698 23.63 -49.15 -18.15
CA SER A 698 24.82 -49.85 -18.62
C SER A 698 24.87 -50.03 -20.15
N LYS A 699 24.98 -48.94 -20.92
CA LYS A 699 25.14 -48.98 -22.40
C LYS A 699 26.24 -48.09 -22.99
N SER A 700 26.67 -47.02 -22.31
CA SER A 700 27.67 -46.08 -22.88
C SER A 700 29.06 -46.70 -23.13
N VAL A 701 29.48 -47.70 -22.35
CA VAL A 701 30.79 -48.36 -22.50
C VAL A 701 30.92 -49.03 -23.88
N ALA A 702 29.86 -49.69 -24.36
CA ALA A 702 29.86 -50.34 -25.68
C ALA A 702 30.01 -49.32 -26.82
N ILE A 703 29.34 -48.17 -26.71
CA ILE A 703 29.41 -47.09 -27.71
C ILE A 703 30.80 -46.47 -27.75
N ILE A 704 31.42 -46.20 -26.59
CA ILE A 704 32.78 -45.67 -26.50
C ILE A 704 33.79 -46.64 -27.12
N VAL A 705 33.69 -47.94 -26.85
CA VAL A 705 34.57 -48.95 -27.46
C VAL A 705 34.40 -48.99 -28.99
N VAL A 706 33.18 -48.93 -29.51
CA VAL A 706 32.92 -48.90 -30.96
C VAL A 706 33.52 -47.64 -31.60
N VAL A 707 33.36 -46.46 -31.00
CA VAL A 707 33.94 -45.20 -31.51
C VAL A 707 35.47 -45.23 -31.48
N VAL A 708 36.09 -45.79 -30.43
CA VAL A 708 37.55 -45.97 -30.35
C VAL A 708 38.05 -46.95 -31.42
N VAL A 709 37.36 -48.05 -31.67
CA VAL A 709 37.70 -49.00 -32.75
C VAL A 709 37.58 -48.34 -34.13
N ILE A 710 36.53 -47.54 -34.38
CA ILE A 710 36.38 -46.79 -35.63
C ILE A 710 37.52 -45.78 -35.80
N MET A 711 37.88 -45.02 -34.76
CA MET A 711 39.02 -44.09 -34.79
C MET A 711 40.37 -44.79 -35.06
N LEU A 712 40.58 -45.99 -34.49
CA LEU A 712 41.79 -46.79 -34.74
C LEU A 712 41.83 -47.34 -36.19
N LEU A 713 40.69 -47.73 -36.74
CA LEU A 713 40.59 -48.13 -38.16
C LEU A 713 40.78 -46.95 -39.12
N SER A 714 40.21 -45.78 -38.81
CA SER A 714 40.37 -44.56 -39.61
C SER A 714 41.80 -44.02 -39.58
N THR A 715 42.49 -44.08 -38.43
CA THR A 715 43.91 -43.69 -38.34
C THR A 715 44.83 -44.68 -39.06
N ALA A 716 44.58 -46.00 -38.95
CA ALA A 716 45.28 -46.99 -39.76
C ALA A 716 45.08 -46.78 -41.27
N GLY A 717 43.84 -46.51 -41.71
CA GLY A 717 43.54 -46.15 -43.09
C GLY A 717 44.25 -44.88 -43.55
N GLY A 718 44.26 -43.83 -42.72
CA GLY A 718 44.97 -42.57 -42.99
C GLY A 718 46.48 -42.76 -43.16
N VAL A 719 47.12 -43.59 -42.32
CA VAL A 719 48.55 -43.91 -42.43
C VAL A 719 48.86 -44.65 -43.75
N VAL A 720 47.99 -45.56 -44.20
CA VAL A 720 48.14 -46.22 -45.52
C VAL A 720 47.94 -45.23 -46.67
N PHE A 721 47.00 -44.28 -46.53
CA PHE A 721 46.70 -43.28 -47.57
C PHE A 721 47.85 -42.26 -47.75
N VAL A 722 48.36 -41.70 -46.65
CA VAL A 722 49.50 -40.75 -46.64
C VAL A 722 50.76 -41.39 -47.22
N ARG A 723 51.03 -42.66 -46.90
CA ARG A 723 52.19 -43.40 -47.42
C ARG A 723 52.14 -43.66 -48.94
N LYS A 724 51.02 -43.40 -49.62
CA LYS A 724 50.84 -43.62 -51.06
C LYS A 724 50.93 -42.35 -51.91
N TYR A 725 50.79 -41.15 -51.34
CA TYR A 725 50.57 -39.90 -52.13
C TYR A 725 51.50 -38.72 -51.84
N VAL A 726 52.42 -38.77 -50.86
CA VAL A 726 53.29 -37.62 -50.52
C VAL A 726 54.76 -37.83 -50.93
N CYS A 727 54.98 -38.04 -52.23
CA CYS A 727 56.28 -37.88 -52.91
C CYS A 727 56.05 -37.11 -54.23
N GLY A 728 55.70 -35.82 -54.16
CA GLY A 728 55.10 -35.09 -55.31
C GLY A 728 55.42 -33.59 -55.53
N GLY A 729 55.89 -32.84 -54.52
CA GLY A 729 56.60 -31.55 -54.69
C GLY A 729 55.85 -30.22 -55.05
N ARG A 730 56.37 -29.11 -54.46
CA ARG A 730 56.26 -27.66 -54.86
C ARG A 730 54.89 -26.96 -54.61
N PHE A 731 54.78 -25.88 -53.80
CA PHE A 731 55.26 -24.46 -53.90
C PHE A 731 54.41 -23.58 -54.87
N LEU A 732 54.05 -22.30 -54.63
CA LEU A 732 54.58 -21.20 -53.76
C LEU A 732 53.47 -20.15 -53.37
N VAL A 733 53.61 -19.50 -52.18
CA VAL A 733 53.36 -18.07 -51.70
C VAL A 733 52.49 -17.08 -52.55
N HIS A 734 51.65 -16.12 -52.09
CA HIS A 734 51.58 -15.16 -50.93
C HIS A 734 50.24 -15.22 -50.11
N ARG A 735 49.67 -14.31 -49.25
CA ARG A 735 49.60 -12.83 -48.91
C ARG A 735 48.85 -11.92 -49.93
N TYR A 736 48.22 -10.75 -49.63
CA TYR A 736 48.17 -9.72 -48.52
C TYR A 736 46.70 -9.16 -48.37
N SER A 737 46.23 -8.20 -47.51
CA SER A 737 46.72 -7.29 -46.42
C SER A 737 45.56 -6.88 -45.42
N VAL A 738 45.39 -5.59 -45.02
CA VAL A 738 44.52 -5.02 -43.93
C VAL A 738 44.06 -3.57 -44.29
N LEU A 739 42.91 -3.06 -43.80
CA LEU A 739 42.74 -1.66 -43.29
C LEU A 739 41.46 -1.41 -42.44
N GLN A 740 41.25 -0.15 -41.99
CA GLN A 740 40.42 0.32 -40.86
C GLN A 740 39.77 1.69 -41.17
N GLN A 741 38.60 2.05 -40.59
CA GLN A 741 38.12 3.45 -40.58
C GLN A 741 37.10 3.81 -39.48
N HIS A 742 37.13 5.07 -39.01
CA HIS A 742 36.09 5.80 -38.26
C HIS A 742 35.40 6.82 -39.18
N VAL A 743 34.15 7.22 -38.88
CA VAL A 743 33.54 8.52 -39.24
C VAL A 743 32.50 8.90 -38.15
N GLU A 744 32.42 10.19 -37.80
CA GLU A 744 31.38 10.82 -36.95
C GLU A 744 30.38 11.62 -37.82
N ASN A 745 29.22 12.02 -37.27
CA ASN A 745 28.67 13.37 -37.52
C ASN A 745 27.46 13.72 -36.63
N ASN A 746 27.30 15.01 -36.35
CA ASN A 746 26.21 15.60 -35.55
C ASN A 746 25.09 16.18 -36.44
N ALA A 747 23.91 16.41 -35.82
CA ALA A 747 22.99 17.49 -36.17
C ALA A 747 22.27 17.97 -34.89
N THR A 748 21.93 19.26 -34.84
CA THR A 748 21.19 19.94 -33.75
C THR A 748 19.70 20.13 -34.18
N ASP A 749 18.78 20.81 -33.50
CA ASP A 749 18.86 21.93 -32.54
C ASP A 749 17.53 22.15 -31.76
N GLU A 750 17.48 23.24 -30.98
CA GLU A 750 16.31 23.89 -30.34
C GLU A 750 15.80 23.38 -28.97
N MET A 751 15.16 24.30 -28.24
CA MET A 751 14.91 24.33 -26.80
C MET A 751 13.42 24.48 -26.48
N ASP A 752 13.01 24.10 -25.28
CA ASP A 752 12.05 24.86 -24.46
C ASP A 752 12.31 24.59 -22.96
N ASP A 753 12.14 25.63 -22.12
CA ASP A 753 12.32 25.57 -20.65
C ASP A 753 10.96 25.34 -19.97
N GLU A 754 10.79 24.30 -19.14
CA GLU A 754 9.62 24.22 -18.25
C GLU A 754 9.89 23.57 -16.87
N LEU A 755 10.13 24.45 -15.89
CA LEU A 755 9.82 24.36 -14.45
C LEU A 755 9.69 22.95 -13.79
N GLU A 756 10.76 22.51 -13.11
CA GLU A 756 10.65 21.44 -12.09
C GLU A 756 9.78 21.90 -10.90
N ILE A 757 8.69 21.16 -10.61
CA ILE A 757 7.97 21.25 -9.34
C ILE A 757 7.88 19.85 -8.71
N ASN A 758 8.85 19.53 -7.86
CA ASN A 758 8.90 18.27 -7.13
C ASN A 758 7.89 18.25 -5.96
N HIS A 759 6.66 17.76 -6.22
CA HIS A 759 5.72 17.40 -5.16
C HIS A 759 5.89 15.94 -4.76
N THR A 760 6.46 15.69 -3.58
CA THR A 760 6.47 14.35 -2.96
C THR A 760 5.07 13.96 -2.52
N GLN A 761 4.46 12.99 -3.21
CA GLN A 761 3.22 12.35 -2.77
C GLN A 761 3.42 11.74 -1.39
N ASN A 762 2.50 12.02 -0.47
CA ASN A 762 2.56 11.56 0.91
C ASN A 762 1.21 10.93 1.28
N GLY A 763 1.22 9.81 2.01
CA GLY A 763 0.00 9.06 2.36
C GLY A 763 -0.38 7.92 1.40
N LYS A 764 0.58 7.09 0.94
CA LYS A 764 0.24 5.80 0.33
C LYS A 764 -0.05 4.79 1.46
N ILE A 765 -1.25 4.21 1.45
CA ILE A 765 -1.65 3.18 2.43
C ILE A 765 -0.78 1.93 2.23
N GLU A 766 -0.30 1.33 3.32
CA GLU A 766 0.84 0.39 3.35
C GLU A 766 0.47 -1.05 2.92
N PHE A 767 -0.18 -1.20 1.77
CA PHE A 767 -0.43 -2.50 1.11
C PHE A 767 0.07 -2.57 -0.35
N HIS A 768 0.30 -1.44 -1.02
CA HIS A 768 0.70 -1.39 -2.44
C HIS A 768 2.21 -1.59 -2.72
N ASP A 769 2.87 -2.47 -1.95
CA ASP A 769 4.26 -2.89 -2.20
C ASP A 769 4.38 -4.42 -2.44
N ASP A 770 3.26 -5.09 -2.71
CA ASP A 770 3.16 -6.54 -3.00
C ASP A 770 2.79 -6.87 -4.46
N SER A 771 2.67 -5.87 -5.32
CA SER A 771 2.52 -6.05 -6.77
C SER A 771 3.83 -6.51 -7.44
N ASP A 772 3.76 -7.37 -8.47
CA ASP A 772 4.95 -7.78 -9.25
C ASP A 772 5.37 -6.79 -10.35
N GLU A 773 4.73 -5.62 -10.43
CA GLU A 773 5.00 -4.49 -11.31
C GLU A 773 6.50 -4.10 -11.49
N VAL A 774 6.78 -3.45 -12.63
CA VAL A 774 8.09 -2.86 -12.94
C VAL A 774 8.05 -1.36 -12.63
N ARG A 775 8.35 -0.97 -11.37
CA ARG A 775 8.65 0.43 -11.06
C ARG A 775 9.92 0.86 -11.81
N LEU A 776 9.74 1.55 -12.93
CA LEU A 776 10.82 2.19 -13.68
C LEU A 776 11.35 3.40 -12.89
N THR A 777 12.30 3.14 -11.98
CA THR A 777 13.10 4.20 -11.38
C THR A 777 13.81 4.97 -12.51
N PRO A 778 13.70 6.31 -12.59
CA PRO A 778 14.43 7.07 -13.60
C PRO A 778 15.93 6.86 -13.40
N LEU A 779 16.59 6.30 -14.42
CA LEU A 779 18.04 6.15 -14.44
C LEU A 779 18.67 7.54 -14.54
N ARG A 780 19.14 8.04 -13.39
CA ARG A 780 20.00 9.23 -13.34
C ARG A 780 21.35 8.83 -13.94
N GLU A 781 21.54 9.13 -15.23
CA GLU A 781 22.86 9.01 -15.87
C GLU A 781 23.86 9.95 -15.16
N THR A 782 25.13 9.55 -15.15
CA THR A 782 26.18 10.03 -14.23
C THR A 782 26.91 11.27 -14.70
#